data_AF-A0A540X860-F1
#
_entry.id   AF-A0A540X860-F1
#
_cell.length_a   1.000
_cell.length_b   1.000
_cell.length_c   1.000
_cell.angle_alpha   90.00
_cell.angle_beta   90.00
_cell.angle_gamma   90.00
#
_symmetry.space_group_name_H-M   'P 1'
#
loop_
_entity.id
_entity.type
_entity.pdbx_description
1 polymer ?
#
loop_
_entity_poly.entity_id
_entity_poly.type
_entity_poly.pdbx_seq_one_letter_code
_entity_poly.pdbx_strand_id
1 'polypeptide(L)'
;MPSVKRSHSRSASRCEAARWLFAVGLLVVLAACSDSGPPVSPPSEEKEIPLPPPPSVDPVPEAVAYPESLLCPEPPGTDARCGTPYVPANALTEEELAARYSAGLNAWRYEGTRGACAGCHSPDAIELARVGYTDADLRRRAVTHVDEARASAIIELVRVVRQRHGMTRLLHPARFRPLQPAYEPFAARTPGLPVHDSAAQSERDEAFMDHLVGDRKLLWATGRIDSLAKARQAYDELHAIDLRHLRLGLPFDHLAEDGFHGNEHRSVFEWFPDLASSPRAAVREEWYQRVDAYLSQPTDQNLWGYYDAAKDLTECNPDLGGARLEDYPRACEWMRLKYRSLQVFQHMLRHGTHRHPDFLVDVDSSGGTPRIPDHLEKVIARNPIWETGDHLRIQPLARSAQTACNATNHPCTLLPPIIDQTIHDTPSYTEARIKQSQVFQQTWFVMSFLRDPALLYEGDSFATFIGDYLESVLLPFYDVHHAFVFAKMAVEKSSAQGWMEAEGFRAGTGKLASVRTFSFKQLRDNFSPPPSGNRRRPVHDRMFANFARMFIYLVEEDLTRTGEVFDRTEVLYAVRFMRTWILRLEGAEDADINARVRSIEALAAAARELRTEANRRENPGTGLQPNNRWGEFTAPYGG
;
A
#
# COMPACT_ATOMS: atom_id res chain seq x y z
N MET A 1 7.95 -34.29 -34.59
CA MET A 1 8.10 -34.53 -36.04
C MET A 1 9.32 -33.77 -36.56
N PRO A 2 10.09 -34.31 -37.51
CA PRO A 2 11.53 -34.07 -37.64
C PRO A 2 11.92 -33.00 -38.68
N SER A 3 13.09 -32.39 -38.43
CA SER A 3 14.14 -31.96 -39.37
C SER A 3 13.75 -31.54 -40.80
N VAL A 4 14.05 -30.29 -41.17
CA VAL A 4 14.63 -29.98 -42.50
C VAL A 4 15.69 -28.87 -42.39
N LYS A 5 16.94 -29.25 -42.67
CA LYS A 5 18.07 -28.37 -43.04
C LYS A 5 17.84 -27.80 -44.45
N ARG A 6 18.15 -26.52 -44.68
CA ARG A 6 18.71 -26.07 -45.97
C ARG A 6 19.78 -25.00 -45.75
N SER A 7 21.00 -25.38 -46.08
CA SER A 7 22.14 -24.52 -46.34
C SER A 7 22.00 -23.89 -47.73
N HIS A 8 22.52 -22.67 -47.92
CA HIS A 8 23.24 -22.26 -49.13
C HIS A 8 24.28 -21.19 -48.77
N SER A 9 25.53 -21.57 -49.03
CA SER A 9 26.73 -20.74 -49.25
C SER A 9 26.53 -19.79 -50.45
N ARG A 10 27.31 -18.76 -50.79
CA ARG A 10 28.73 -18.41 -50.60
C ARG A 10 28.89 -17.02 -51.27
N SER A 11 29.70 -16.11 -50.75
CA SER A 11 30.76 -15.42 -51.51
C SER A 11 31.57 -14.52 -50.59
N ALA A 12 32.84 -14.36 -50.93
CA ALA A 12 33.93 -13.89 -50.09
C ALA A 12 34.73 -12.81 -50.83
N SER A 13 35.34 -11.89 -50.08
CA SER A 13 36.69 -11.33 -50.33
C SER A 13 37.05 -10.42 -49.14
N ARG A 14 37.93 -10.81 -48.22
CA ARG A 14 39.41 -10.71 -48.25
C ARG A 14 39.95 -9.29 -48.50
N CYS A 15 40.54 -8.71 -47.45
CA CYS A 15 41.87 -8.10 -47.52
C CYS A 15 42.55 -8.21 -46.14
N GLU A 16 43.67 -8.91 -46.11
CA GLU A 16 44.58 -9.16 -44.97
C GLU A 16 45.84 -8.30 -45.08
N ALA A 17 46.58 -8.27 -43.94
CA ALA A 17 48.04 -8.12 -43.81
C ALA A 17 48.58 -6.66 -43.75
N ALA A 18 49.63 -6.32 -43.01
CA ALA A 18 50.69 -7.11 -42.35
C ALA A 18 51.36 -6.34 -41.20
N ARG A 19 52.01 -7.08 -40.29
CA ARG A 19 53.04 -6.64 -39.33
C ARG A 19 54.42 -6.60 -40.00
N TRP A 20 55.28 -5.66 -39.60
CA TRP A 20 56.76 -5.78 -39.64
C TRP A 20 57.41 -5.01 -38.48
N LEU A 21 58.61 -5.46 -38.11
CA LEU A 21 59.41 -5.17 -36.90
C LEU A 21 60.65 -4.30 -37.21
N PHE A 22 61.22 -3.74 -36.13
CA PHE A 22 62.61 -3.26 -35.88
C PHE A 22 63.00 -1.77 -36.09
N ALA A 23 63.33 -1.09 -34.98
CA ALA A 23 64.68 -0.63 -34.58
C ALA A 23 64.84 0.84 -34.08
N VAL A 24 65.22 0.94 -32.79
CA VAL A 24 66.23 1.85 -32.15
C VAL A 24 65.96 3.37 -32.05
N GLY A 25 66.02 3.90 -30.81
CA GLY A 25 66.42 5.30 -30.55
C GLY A 25 65.91 5.95 -29.25
N LEU A 26 66.73 5.87 -28.19
CA LEU A 26 66.85 6.71 -26.98
C LEU A 26 66.12 8.09 -26.96
N LEU A 27 65.36 8.42 -25.89
CA LEU A 27 65.69 9.45 -24.87
C LEU A 27 64.54 9.72 -23.88
N VAL A 28 64.93 9.99 -22.63
CA VAL A 28 64.13 10.29 -21.44
C VAL A 28 63.52 11.70 -21.49
N VAL A 29 62.22 11.85 -21.21
CA VAL A 29 61.63 13.04 -20.55
C VAL A 29 60.49 12.59 -19.63
N LEU A 30 60.64 12.85 -18.33
CA LEU A 30 59.57 12.87 -17.35
C LEU A 30 58.64 14.05 -17.65
N ALA A 31 57.39 13.78 -18.03
CA ALA A 31 56.34 14.78 -18.10
C ALA A 31 55.12 14.28 -17.32
N ALA A 32 54.79 15.01 -16.25
CA ALA A 32 53.56 14.84 -15.50
C ALA A 32 52.37 15.17 -16.42
N CYS A 33 51.52 14.18 -16.67
CA CYS A 33 50.22 14.42 -17.28
C CYS A 33 49.26 14.89 -16.19
N SER A 34 49.02 16.21 -16.16
CA SER A 34 47.86 16.80 -15.52
C SER A 34 46.59 16.36 -16.26
N ASP A 35 45.68 15.67 -15.57
CA ASP A 35 44.30 15.48 -15.99
C ASP A 35 43.64 16.85 -16.16
N SER A 36 43.56 17.32 -17.40
CA SER A 36 42.71 18.44 -17.80
C SER A 36 41.45 17.84 -18.40
N GLY A 37 40.51 17.48 -17.53
CA GLY A 37 39.13 17.27 -17.94
C GLY A 37 38.58 18.54 -18.63
N PRO A 38 37.59 18.39 -19.52
CA PRO A 38 36.99 19.54 -20.19
C PRO A 38 36.43 20.53 -19.15
N PRO A 39 36.49 21.85 -19.42
CA PRO A 39 36.03 22.86 -18.48
C PRO A 39 34.55 22.64 -18.16
N VAL A 40 34.25 22.57 -16.86
CA VAL A 40 32.88 22.64 -16.33
C VAL A 40 32.26 23.93 -16.85
N SER A 41 31.19 23.82 -17.62
CA SER A 41 30.41 24.98 -18.06
C SER A 41 30.03 25.82 -16.83
N PRO A 42 30.09 27.16 -16.91
CA PRO A 42 29.66 28.01 -15.81
C PRO A 42 28.20 27.71 -15.46
N PRO A 43 27.81 27.78 -14.17
CA PRO A 43 26.43 27.56 -13.76
C PRO A 43 25.56 28.56 -14.51
N SER A 44 24.57 28.05 -15.26
CA SER A 44 23.47 28.87 -15.77
C SER A 44 22.87 29.65 -14.60
N GLU A 45 22.55 30.94 -14.80
CA GLU A 45 21.82 31.73 -13.80
C GLU A 45 20.67 30.90 -13.23
N GLU A 46 20.75 30.57 -11.94
CA GLU A 46 19.72 29.77 -11.28
C GLU A 46 18.42 30.58 -11.30
N LYS A 47 17.42 30.08 -12.02
CA LYS A 47 16.12 30.71 -12.11
C LYS A 47 15.49 30.75 -10.72
N GLU A 48 15.12 31.93 -10.26
CA GLU A 48 14.40 32.11 -9.00
C GLU A 48 13.08 31.34 -9.05
N ILE A 49 12.85 30.46 -8.07
CA ILE A 49 11.61 29.69 -7.97
C ILE A 49 10.69 30.43 -6.99
N PRO A 50 9.52 30.93 -7.46
CA PRO A 50 8.64 31.71 -6.62
C PRO A 50 8.12 30.87 -5.45
N LEU A 51 7.99 31.51 -4.29
CA LEU A 51 7.37 30.90 -3.12
C LEU A 51 5.91 30.53 -3.45
N PRO A 52 5.45 29.30 -3.16
CA PRO A 52 4.04 28.95 -3.21
C PRO A 52 3.16 29.92 -2.43
N PRO A 53 1.89 30.14 -2.85
CA PRO A 53 0.95 30.90 -2.04
C PRO A 53 0.82 30.27 -0.65
N PRO A 54 0.47 31.06 0.38
CA PRO A 54 0.25 30.50 1.70
C PRO A 54 -0.91 29.50 1.64
N PRO A 55 -0.94 28.49 2.52
CA PRO A 55 -2.09 27.60 2.62
C PRO A 55 -3.36 28.41 2.85
N SER A 56 -4.50 27.92 2.34
CA SER A 56 -5.78 28.60 2.55
C SER A 56 -6.06 28.77 4.04
N VAL A 57 -6.58 29.94 4.42
CA VAL A 57 -7.01 30.25 5.79
C VAL A 57 -8.42 29.67 6.04
N ASP A 58 -9.10 29.22 4.98
CA ASP A 58 -10.40 28.57 5.13
C ASP A 58 -10.25 27.27 5.93
N PRO A 59 -11.14 27.01 6.89
CA PRO A 59 -11.09 25.78 7.67
C PRO A 59 -11.20 24.59 6.73
N VAL A 60 -10.18 23.73 6.74
CA VAL A 60 -10.19 22.46 6.00
C VAL A 60 -11.24 21.57 6.65
N PRO A 61 -12.33 21.19 5.95
CA PRO A 61 -13.24 20.18 6.44
C PRO A 61 -12.45 18.90 6.74
N GLU A 62 -12.67 18.28 7.90
CA GLU A 62 -11.93 17.07 8.34
C GLU A 62 -10.44 17.28 8.64
N ALA A 63 -10.06 18.46 9.15
CA ALA A 63 -8.70 18.70 9.63
C ALA A 63 -8.24 17.62 10.63
N VAL A 64 -7.03 17.11 10.44
CA VAL A 64 -6.46 16.03 11.26
C VAL A 64 -6.01 16.58 12.61
N ALA A 65 -6.60 16.06 13.67
CA ALA A 65 -6.13 16.24 15.04
C ALA A 65 -5.33 15.00 15.48
N TYR A 66 -4.01 15.15 15.54
CA TYR A 66 -3.12 14.09 16.02
C TYR A 66 -3.13 14.05 17.56
N PRO A 67 -3.14 12.85 18.19
CA PRO A 67 -3.08 12.72 19.64
C PRO A 67 -1.70 13.11 20.18
N GLU A 68 -1.64 13.55 21.44
CA GLU A 68 -0.40 13.96 22.12
C GLU A 68 0.72 12.92 22.07
N SER A 69 0.36 11.64 22.10
CA SER A 69 1.31 10.54 22.01
C SER A 69 2.08 10.51 20.69
N LEU A 70 1.55 11.08 19.61
CA LEU A 70 2.22 11.22 18.32
C LEU A 70 2.93 12.56 18.12
N LEU A 71 2.76 13.53 19.02
CA LEU A 71 3.37 14.84 18.89
C LEU A 71 4.74 14.87 19.57
N CYS A 72 5.62 15.72 19.04
CA CYS A 72 6.84 16.07 19.76
C CYS A 72 6.48 16.77 21.08
N PRO A 73 7.14 16.40 22.20
CA PRO A 73 6.82 16.92 23.51
C PRO A 73 7.14 18.41 23.64
N GLU A 74 6.43 19.07 24.55
CA GLU A 74 6.70 20.43 24.98
C GLU A 74 7.39 20.44 26.35
N PRO A 75 8.39 21.33 26.59
CA PRO A 75 8.97 22.27 25.63
C PRO A 75 9.81 21.57 24.54
N PRO A 76 9.98 22.21 23.35
CA PRO A 76 10.83 21.67 22.29
C PRO A 76 12.26 21.34 22.76
N GLY A 77 12.84 20.27 22.23
CA GLY A 77 14.20 19.82 22.59
C GLY A 77 14.28 18.89 23.80
N THR A 78 13.15 18.55 24.43
CA THR A 78 13.09 17.54 25.51
C THR A 78 13.28 16.10 25.03
N ASP A 79 12.87 15.82 23.79
CA ASP A 79 13.15 14.56 23.10
C ASP A 79 14.22 14.77 22.04
N ALA A 80 15.32 14.02 22.14
CA ALA A 80 16.46 14.13 21.23
C ALA A 80 16.13 13.70 19.79
N ARG A 81 15.01 13.02 19.54
CA ARG A 81 14.52 12.69 18.19
C ARG A 81 13.66 13.78 17.57
N CYS A 82 13.28 14.81 18.34
CA CYS A 82 12.38 15.87 17.88
C CYS A 82 13.13 17.16 17.53
N GLY A 83 13.01 17.58 16.28
CA GLY A 83 13.53 18.84 15.75
C GLY A 83 12.74 20.07 16.19
N THR A 84 13.25 21.24 15.84
CA THR A 84 12.68 22.53 16.24
C THR A 84 11.43 22.88 15.41
N PRO A 85 10.27 23.14 16.05
CA PRO A 85 9.08 23.62 15.34
C PRO A 85 9.26 25.06 14.84
N TYR A 86 8.31 25.55 14.05
CA TYR A 86 8.21 26.97 13.77
C TYR A 86 7.92 27.77 15.05
N VAL A 87 8.68 28.84 15.29
CA VAL A 87 8.51 29.75 16.42
C VAL A 87 8.10 31.12 15.89
N PRO A 88 6.84 31.56 16.07
CA PRO A 88 6.34 32.83 15.53
C PRO A 88 7.15 34.06 15.95
N ALA A 89 7.76 34.04 17.14
CA ALA A 89 8.61 35.12 17.61
C ALA A 89 9.89 35.34 16.76
N ASN A 90 10.29 34.34 15.99
CA ASN A 90 11.48 34.35 15.13
C ASN A 90 11.11 34.22 13.64
N ALA A 91 9.91 34.70 13.27
CA ALA A 91 9.43 34.60 11.89
C ALA A 91 10.34 35.37 10.92
N LEU A 92 10.76 34.69 9.85
CA LEU A 92 11.42 35.32 8.71
C LEU A 92 10.45 36.24 7.96
N THR A 93 10.97 37.29 7.33
CA THR A 93 10.20 38.13 6.40
C THR A 93 9.84 37.34 5.12
N GLU A 94 8.84 37.79 4.36
CA GLU A 94 8.47 37.12 3.09
C GLU A 94 9.62 37.11 2.07
N GLU A 95 10.46 38.15 2.03
CA GLU A 95 11.65 38.19 1.16
C GLU A 95 12.69 37.14 1.58
N GLU A 96 13.00 37.05 2.88
CA GLU A 96 13.90 36.03 3.41
C GLU A 96 13.36 34.62 3.22
N LEU A 97 12.04 34.42 3.40
CA LEU A 97 11.36 33.15 3.14
C LEU A 97 11.53 32.75 1.67
N ALA A 98 11.23 33.65 0.74
CA ALA A 98 11.34 33.39 -0.70
C ALA A 98 12.77 33.04 -1.11
N ALA A 99 13.77 33.82 -0.65
CA ALA A 99 15.17 33.58 -0.94
C ALA A 99 15.65 32.21 -0.40
N ARG A 100 15.33 31.89 0.86
CA ARG A 100 15.70 30.59 1.45
C ARG A 100 14.93 29.42 0.82
N TYR A 101 13.67 29.63 0.45
CA TYR A 101 12.89 28.63 -0.27
C TYR A 101 13.53 28.30 -1.62
N SER A 102 13.84 29.30 -2.43
CA SER A 102 14.45 29.10 -3.75
C SER A 102 15.82 28.42 -3.64
N ALA A 103 16.69 28.88 -2.74
CA ALA A 103 18.01 28.27 -2.53
C ALA A 103 17.89 26.81 -2.05
N GLY A 104 16.98 26.57 -1.10
CA GLY A 104 16.70 25.23 -0.59
C GLY A 104 16.11 24.29 -1.63
N LEU A 105 15.19 24.77 -2.46
CA LEU A 105 14.56 23.98 -3.53
C LEU A 105 15.55 23.66 -4.66
N ASN A 106 16.46 24.58 -4.99
CA ASN A 106 17.58 24.30 -5.90
C ASN A 106 18.49 23.20 -5.35
N ALA A 107 18.85 23.26 -4.06
CA ALA A 107 19.61 22.20 -3.41
C ALA A 107 18.84 20.86 -3.35
N TRP A 108 17.52 20.91 -3.16
CA TRP A 108 16.63 19.75 -3.08
C TRP A 108 16.47 19.01 -4.43
N ARG A 109 16.48 19.77 -5.53
CA ARG A 109 16.40 19.26 -6.91
C ARG A 109 17.75 18.90 -7.51
N TYR A 110 18.84 19.26 -6.84
CA TYR A 110 20.18 18.98 -7.31
C TYR A 110 20.42 17.47 -7.44
N GLU A 111 20.87 17.04 -8.61
CA GLU A 111 21.25 15.64 -8.87
C GLU A 111 22.61 15.35 -8.22
N GLY A 112 22.56 14.95 -6.95
CA GLY A 112 23.71 14.48 -6.20
C GLY A 112 23.98 12.98 -6.38
N THR A 113 24.82 12.44 -5.49
CA THR A 113 25.06 10.98 -5.41
C THR A 113 23.77 10.28 -5.07
N ARG A 114 23.37 9.27 -5.87
CA ARG A 114 22.07 8.57 -5.77
C ARG A 114 20.83 9.39 -6.14
N GLY A 115 21.02 10.51 -6.83
CA GLY A 115 19.93 11.34 -7.36
C GLY A 115 19.49 12.47 -6.44
N ALA A 116 18.47 13.19 -6.90
CA ALA A 116 17.93 14.35 -6.19
C ALA A 116 17.00 13.93 -5.04
N CYS A 117 17.00 14.71 -3.95
CA CYS A 117 16.09 14.48 -2.82
C CYS A 117 14.62 14.49 -3.26
N ALA A 118 14.25 15.39 -4.18
CA ALA A 118 12.91 15.46 -4.79
C ALA A 118 12.48 14.16 -5.54
N GLY A 119 13.43 13.29 -5.87
CA GLY A 119 13.15 12.00 -6.51
C GLY A 119 12.76 10.89 -5.52
N CYS A 120 13.01 11.08 -4.22
CA CYS A 120 12.56 10.17 -3.16
C CYS A 120 11.52 10.81 -2.22
N HIS A 121 11.48 12.13 -2.17
CA HIS A 121 10.68 12.90 -1.23
C HIS A 121 9.62 13.74 -1.95
N SER A 122 8.84 14.52 -1.20
CA SER A 122 7.93 15.49 -1.81
C SER A 122 8.72 16.52 -2.61
N PRO A 123 8.05 17.23 -3.53
CA PRO A 123 8.69 18.29 -4.28
C PRO A 123 9.37 19.41 -3.46
N ASP A 124 8.97 19.62 -2.19
CA ASP A 124 9.44 20.71 -1.34
C ASP A 124 9.68 20.32 0.14
N ALA A 125 9.86 19.02 0.43
CA ALA A 125 10.11 18.49 1.78
C ALA A 125 8.98 18.70 2.83
N ILE A 126 7.71 18.86 2.41
CA ILE A 126 6.57 19.07 3.34
C ILE A 126 6.45 18.01 4.44
N GLU A 127 6.75 16.75 4.13
CA GLU A 127 6.72 15.66 5.09
C GLU A 127 7.87 15.71 6.11
N LEU A 128 9.05 16.20 5.73
CA LEU A 128 10.17 16.42 6.65
C LEU A 128 9.96 17.67 7.51
N ALA A 129 9.21 18.64 7.00
CA ALA A 129 8.77 19.81 7.77
C ALA A 129 7.79 19.38 8.86
N ARG A 130 6.81 18.54 8.52
CA ARG A 130 5.73 18.12 9.42
C ARG A 130 6.16 17.05 10.43
N VAL A 131 6.93 16.07 10.00
CA VAL A 131 7.53 15.05 10.88
C VAL A 131 8.85 15.60 11.38
N GLY A 132 8.94 15.84 12.69
CA GLY A 132 9.98 16.65 13.31
C GLY A 132 11.33 15.97 13.41
N TYR A 133 11.93 15.56 12.29
CA TYR A 133 13.32 15.12 12.26
C TYR A 133 14.23 16.27 12.70
N THR A 134 15.29 15.93 13.43
CA THR A 134 16.27 16.90 13.90
C THR A 134 17.15 17.41 12.77
N ASP A 135 17.66 18.63 12.88
CA ASP A 135 18.60 19.17 11.89
C ASP A 135 19.88 18.33 11.79
N ALA A 136 20.29 17.69 12.89
CA ALA A 136 21.41 16.77 12.91
C ALA A 136 21.14 15.50 12.07
N ASP A 137 19.95 14.92 12.18
CA ASP A 137 19.54 13.77 11.37
C ASP A 137 19.38 14.16 9.89
N LEU A 138 18.72 15.29 9.62
CA LEU A 138 18.56 15.83 8.27
C LEU A 138 19.93 16.07 7.62
N ARG A 139 20.86 16.71 8.33
CA ARG A 139 22.23 16.93 7.88
C ARG A 139 22.93 15.61 7.58
N ARG A 140 22.95 14.69 8.56
CA ARG A 140 23.65 13.40 8.43
C ARG A 140 23.18 12.62 7.21
N ARG A 141 21.88 12.61 6.91
CA ARG A 141 21.35 11.94 5.71
C ARG A 141 21.69 12.73 4.45
N ALA A 142 21.51 14.05 4.44
CA ALA A 142 21.73 14.89 3.26
C ALA A 142 23.20 14.87 2.77
N VAL A 143 24.18 14.93 3.67
CA VAL A 143 25.61 14.95 3.30
C VAL A 143 26.11 13.67 2.63
N THR A 144 25.30 12.60 2.66
CA THR A 144 25.59 11.37 1.91
C THR A 144 25.13 11.43 0.44
N HIS A 145 24.48 12.53 0.03
CA HIS A 145 23.95 12.76 -1.31
C HIS A 145 24.51 14.04 -1.91
N VAL A 146 24.62 15.11 -1.12
CA VAL A 146 25.08 16.44 -1.54
C VAL A 146 26.20 16.97 -0.64
N ASP A 147 26.86 18.06 -1.04
CA ASP A 147 27.84 18.73 -0.19
C ASP A 147 27.19 19.44 1.02
N GLU A 148 28.05 19.91 1.93
CA GLU A 148 27.65 20.55 3.18
C GLU A 148 26.84 21.85 2.99
N ALA A 149 27.15 22.62 1.95
CA ALA A 149 26.44 23.88 1.69
C ALA A 149 25.00 23.58 1.22
N ARG A 150 24.84 22.61 0.32
CA ARG A 150 23.52 22.13 -0.12
C ARG A 150 22.75 21.46 1.01
N ALA A 151 23.41 20.64 1.83
CA ALA A 151 22.77 20.03 3.01
C ALA A 151 22.23 21.10 3.97
N SER A 152 22.99 22.18 4.19
CA SER A 152 22.53 23.33 4.99
C SER A 152 21.33 24.03 4.36
N ALA A 153 21.33 24.25 3.04
CA ALA A 153 20.21 24.85 2.33
C ALA A 153 18.93 23.98 2.40
N ILE A 154 19.08 22.65 2.39
CA ILE A 154 17.96 21.71 2.56
C ILE A 154 17.34 21.82 3.96
N ILE A 155 18.15 21.97 5.01
CA ILE A 155 17.64 22.18 6.38
C ILE A 155 16.87 23.50 6.47
N GLU A 156 17.38 24.56 5.81
CA GLU A 156 16.66 25.83 5.73
C GLU A 156 15.34 25.70 4.96
N LEU A 157 15.27 24.91 3.88
CA LEU A 157 14.00 24.60 3.19
C LEU A 157 12.97 24.03 4.17
N VAL A 158 13.36 23.03 4.98
CA VAL A 158 12.48 22.40 5.97
C VAL A 158 11.96 23.44 6.98
N ARG A 159 12.81 24.36 7.46
CA ARG A 159 12.41 25.44 8.37
C ARG A 159 11.46 26.45 7.73
N VAL A 160 11.72 26.84 6.48
CA VAL A 160 10.85 27.72 5.69
C VAL A 160 9.47 27.10 5.52
N VAL A 161 9.39 25.82 5.18
CA VAL A 161 8.13 25.10 4.99
C VAL A 161 7.36 24.98 6.32
N ARG A 162 8.05 24.75 7.44
CA ARG A 162 7.43 24.81 8.79
C ARG A 162 6.79 26.17 9.05
N GLN A 163 7.49 27.27 8.76
CA GLN A 163 6.94 28.62 8.90
C GLN A 163 5.75 28.86 7.97
N ARG A 164 5.87 28.47 6.70
CA ARG A 164 4.81 28.69 5.69
C ARG A 164 3.50 28.00 6.04
N HIS A 165 3.59 26.83 6.67
CA HIS A 165 2.43 26.06 7.14
C HIS A 165 2.10 26.27 8.63
N GLY A 166 2.72 27.24 9.30
CA GLY A 166 2.44 27.54 10.70
C GLY A 166 2.67 26.36 11.66
N MET A 167 3.66 25.50 11.39
CA MET A 167 3.88 24.25 12.11
C MET A 167 4.56 24.47 13.47
N THR A 168 3.80 24.92 14.46
CA THR A 168 4.27 25.18 15.83
C THR A 168 4.39 23.92 16.69
N ARG A 169 3.74 22.81 16.26
CA ARG A 169 3.91 21.48 16.84
C ARG A 169 4.14 20.46 15.71
N LEU A 170 5.09 19.55 15.94
CA LEU A 170 5.53 18.57 14.94
C LEU A 170 5.12 17.16 15.32
N LEU A 171 5.06 16.27 14.33
CA LEU A 171 4.85 14.84 14.54
C LEU A 171 6.15 14.17 14.96
N HIS A 172 6.08 13.23 15.88
CA HIS A 172 7.23 12.52 16.42
C HIS A 172 7.78 11.50 15.40
N PRO A 173 9.07 11.61 14.97
CA PRO A 173 9.63 10.74 13.93
C PRO A 173 9.54 9.24 14.21
N ALA A 174 9.78 8.82 15.44
CA ALA A 174 9.77 7.39 15.82
C ALA A 174 8.37 6.83 16.16
N ARG A 175 7.30 7.62 16.05
CA ARG A 175 5.94 7.19 16.44
C ARG A 175 4.95 7.36 15.30
N PHE A 176 5.14 8.38 14.47
CA PHE A 176 4.27 8.65 13.35
C PHE A 176 4.36 7.56 12.28
N ARG A 177 3.20 6.98 11.97
CA ARG A 177 3.01 5.97 10.93
C ARG A 177 1.92 6.48 9.99
N PRO A 178 2.25 6.83 8.73
CA PRO A 178 1.25 7.34 7.79
C PRO A 178 0.05 6.39 7.68
N LEU A 179 -1.14 6.97 7.62
CA LEU A 179 -2.43 6.26 7.48
C LEU A 179 -2.77 5.24 8.59
N GLN A 180 -2.00 5.18 9.69
CA GLN A 180 -2.33 4.30 10.82
C GLN A 180 -3.73 4.64 11.37
N PRO A 181 -4.69 3.69 11.35
CA PRO A 181 -6.02 3.95 11.85
C PRO A 181 -5.98 4.14 13.36
N ALA A 182 -6.84 5.03 13.86
CA ALA A 182 -6.84 5.53 15.23
C ALA A 182 -5.46 6.05 15.70
N TYR A 183 -4.57 6.40 14.76
CA TYR A 183 -3.23 6.95 14.97
C TYR A 183 -2.19 6.01 15.62
N GLU A 184 -2.62 4.96 16.30
CA GLU A 184 -1.73 4.04 16.99
C GLU A 184 -2.17 2.58 16.83
N PRO A 185 -1.22 1.64 16.66
CA PRO A 185 -1.54 0.23 16.76
C PRO A 185 -1.75 -0.19 18.23
N PHE A 186 -2.39 -1.33 18.49
CA PHE A 186 -2.27 -1.97 19.81
C PHE A 186 -0.81 -2.29 20.10
N ALA A 187 -0.36 -2.04 21.33
CA ALA A 187 0.96 -2.42 21.76
C ALA A 187 1.04 -3.94 22.00
N ALA A 188 2.20 -4.54 21.71
CA ALA A 188 2.51 -5.86 22.24
C ALA A 188 2.67 -5.76 23.77
N ARG A 189 2.27 -6.80 24.51
CA ARG A 189 2.43 -6.86 25.96
C ARG A 189 3.90 -7.06 26.33
N THR A 190 4.61 -7.84 25.53
CA THR A 190 6.03 -8.11 25.72
C THR A 190 6.84 -6.97 25.11
N PRO A 191 7.56 -6.16 25.92
CA PRO A 191 8.35 -5.05 25.42
C PRO A 191 9.59 -5.52 24.67
N GLY A 192 10.03 -4.71 23.70
CA GLY A 192 11.29 -4.94 22.96
C GLY A 192 11.21 -5.99 21.84
N LEU A 193 10.06 -6.62 21.61
CA LEU A 193 9.91 -7.52 20.46
C LEU A 193 9.82 -6.73 19.14
N PRO A 194 10.55 -7.15 18.09
CA PRO A 194 10.41 -6.58 16.76
C PRO A 194 8.97 -6.66 16.24
N VAL A 195 8.62 -5.73 15.35
CA VAL A 195 7.28 -5.69 14.73
C VAL A 195 6.89 -7.01 14.05
N HIS A 196 7.86 -7.67 13.44
CA HIS A 196 7.72 -8.92 12.70
C HIS A 196 7.83 -10.17 13.59
N ASP A 197 7.98 -10.01 14.91
CA ASP A 197 8.02 -11.14 15.83
C ASP A 197 6.63 -11.76 15.96
N SER A 198 6.54 -13.08 15.83
CA SER A 198 5.27 -13.81 15.85
C SER A 198 4.53 -13.73 17.19
N ALA A 199 5.26 -13.63 18.32
CA ALA A 199 4.66 -13.45 19.62
C ALA A 199 4.08 -12.04 19.74
N ALA A 200 4.81 -11.03 19.29
CA ALA A 200 4.33 -9.65 19.27
C ALA A 200 3.08 -9.49 18.40
N GLN A 201 3.05 -10.11 17.22
CA GLN A 201 1.87 -10.14 16.34
C GLN A 201 0.67 -10.81 17.01
N SER A 202 0.88 -11.98 17.63
CA SER A 202 -0.19 -12.70 18.33
C SER A 202 -0.74 -11.93 19.53
N GLU A 203 0.10 -11.23 20.29
CA GLU A 203 -0.33 -10.38 21.40
C GLU A 203 -1.17 -9.19 20.94
N ARG A 204 -0.81 -8.58 19.81
CA ARG A 204 -1.59 -7.46 19.23
C ARG A 204 -2.91 -7.92 18.64
N ASP A 205 -2.96 -9.11 18.05
CA ASP A 205 -4.20 -9.74 17.60
C ASP A 205 -5.12 -10.09 18.78
N GLU A 206 -4.56 -10.55 19.89
CA GLU A 206 -5.29 -10.78 21.14
C GLU A 206 -5.83 -9.47 21.73
N ALA A 207 -5.06 -8.38 21.71
CA ALA A 207 -5.54 -7.06 22.16
C ALA A 207 -6.68 -6.54 21.26
N PHE A 208 -6.60 -6.76 19.96
CA PHE A 208 -7.69 -6.43 19.04
C PHE A 208 -8.95 -7.26 19.33
N MET A 209 -8.81 -8.55 19.62
CA MET A 209 -9.92 -9.40 20.05
C MET A 209 -10.61 -8.84 21.30
N ASP A 210 -9.84 -8.46 22.33
CA ASP A 210 -10.40 -7.86 23.54
C ASP A 210 -11.14 -6.57 23.25
N HIS A 211 -10.62 -5.74 22.35
CA HIS A 211 -11.30 -4.51 21.94
C HIS A 211 -12.64 -4.80 21.26
N LEU A 212 -12.69 -5.78 20.35
CA LEU A 212 -13.94 -6.17 19.67
C LEU A 212 -14.99 -6.74 20.65
N VAL A 213 -14.55 -7.54 21.63
CA VAL A 213 -15.42 -8.25 22.58
C VAL A 213 -15.82 -7.39 23.77
N GLY A 214 -14.86 -6.70 24.39
CA GLY A 214 -15.04 -5.95 25.64
C GLY A 214 -15.51 -4.52 25.42
N ASP A 215 -14.85 -3.79 24.52
CA ASP A 215 -15.10 -2.36 24.32
C ASP A 215 -16.22 -2.13 23.31
N ARG A 216 -16.11 -2.72 22.12
CA ARG A 216 -17.09 -2.59 21.03
C ARG A 216 -18.30 -3.50 21.24
N LYS A 217 -18.13 -4.64 21.92
CA LYS A 217 -19.16 -5.65 22.22
C LYS A 217 -19.93 -6.08 20.97
N LEU A 218 -19.23 -6.25 19.85
CA LEU A 218 -19.87 -6.60 18.59
C LEU A 218 -20.59 -7.94 18.74
N LEU A 219 -21.87 -7.99 18.37
CA LEU A 219 -22.71 -9.18 18.48
C LEU A 219 -22.10 -10.36 17.71
N TRP A 220 -21.51 -10.05 16.55
CA TRP A 220 -20.79 -11.01 15.72
C TRP A 220 -19.61 -11.69 16.44
N ALA A 221 -18.95 -11.04 17.40
CA ALA A 221 -17.82 -11.59 18.14
C ALA A 221 -18.17 -12.17 19.52
N THR A 222 -19.33 -11.82 20.10
CA THR A 222 -19.66 -12.11 21.51
C THR A 222 -20.76 -13.16 21.66
N GLY A 223 -21.96 -12.88 21.15
CA GLY A 223 -23.17 -13.69 21.34
C GLY A 223 -23.50 -14.58 20.14
N ARG A 224 -24.49 -15.47 20.26
CA ARG A 224 -24.98 -16.26 19.11
C ARG A 224 -26.00 -15.45 18.30
N ILE A 225 -25.83 -15.43 16.98
CA ILE A 225 -26.84 -14.92 16.04
C ILE A 225 -27.86 -16.03 15.76
N ASP A 226 -29.00 -15.99 16.42
CA ASP A 226 -30.06 -17.02 16.37
C ASP A 226 -31.40 -16.47 15.81
N SER A 227 -31.38 -15.27 15.25
CA SER A 227 -32.57 -14.63 14.67
C SER A 227 -32.20 -13.62 13.59
N LEU A 228 -33.18 -13.29 12.75
CA LEU A 228 -33.03 -12.29 11.69
C LEU A 228 -32.74 -10.90 12.28
N ALA A 229 -33.36 -10.56 13.40
CA ALA A 229 -33.11 -9.30 14.10
C ALA A 229 -31.64 -9.18 14.53
N LYS A 230 -31.07 -10.24 15.12
CA LYS A 230 -29.64 -10.30 15.48
C LYS A 230 -28.73 -10.29 14.25
N ALA A 231 -29.13 -10.92 13.15
CA ALA A 231 -28.36 -10.90 11.91
C ALA A 231 -28.27 -9.48 11.33
N ARG A 232 -29.39 -8.76 11.25
CA ARG A 232 -29.42 -7.35 10.85
C ARG A 232 -28.60 -6.47 11.80
N GLN A 233 -28.75 -6.66 13.12
CA GLN A 233 -27.96 -5.92 14.10
C GLN A 233 -26.46 -6.15 13.90
N ALA A 234 -26.00 -7.39 13.76
CA ALA A 234 -24.58 -7.69 13.55
C ALA A 234 -24.04 -7.10 12.23
N TYR A 235 -24.87 -7.10 11.18
CA TYR A 235 -24.55 -6.48 9.90
C TYR A 235 -24.39 -4.96 10.04
N ASP A 236 -25.36 -4.30 10.66
CA ASP A 236 -25.36 -2.86 10.88
C ASP A 236 -24.19 -2.43 11.76
N GLU A 237 -23.90 -3.20 12.83
CA GLU A 237 -22.74 -2.98 13.70
C GLU A 237 -21.42 -3.03 12.93
N LEU A 238 -21.23 -4.03 12.05
CA LEU A 238 -20.03 -4.15 11.22
C LEU A 238 -19.95 -3.03 10.18
N HIS A 239 -21.07 -2.72 9.52
CA HIS A 239 -21.12 -1.67 8.50
C HIS A 239 -20.81 -0.29 9.08
N ALA A 240 -21.34 0.01 10.27
CA ALA A 240 -21.15 1.29 10.97
C ALA A 240 -19.71 1.53 11.47
N ILE A 241 -18.82 0.54 11.43
CA ILE A 241 -17.42 0.74 11.80
C ILE A 241 -16.72 1.63 10.76
N ASP A 242 -16.34 2.84 11.17
CA ASP A 242 -15.36 3.65 10.46
C ASP A 242 -13.95 3.09 10.71
N LEU A 243 -13.40 2.47 9.68
CA LEU A 243 -12.10 1.81 9.73
C LEU A 243 -10.93 2.79 9.96
N ARG A 244 -11.08 4.08 9.67
CA ARG A 244 -10.06 5.10 9.95
C ARG A 244 -9.88 5.35 11.44
N HIS A 245 -10.92 5.08 12.23
CA HIS A 245 -10.97 5.30 13.67
C HIS A 245 -10.92 4.00 14.49
N LEU A 246 -10.84 2.84 13.82
CA LEU A 246 -10.70 1.56 14.48
C LEU A 246 -9.23 1.27 14.79
N ARG A 247 -8.89 1.19 16.07
CA ARG A 247 -7.54 0.77 16.48
C ARG A 247 -7.31 -0.69 16.04
N LEU A 248 -6.20 -0.93 15.34
CA LEU A 248 -5.79 -2.26 14.88
C LEU A 248 -4.50 -2.73 15.57
N GLY A 249 -4.26 -4.04 15.57
CA GLY A 249 -3.02 -4.64 16.04
C GLY A 249 -1.87 -4.64 15.02
N LEU A 250 -2.11 -4.15 13.80
CA LEU A 250 -1.09 -4.02 12.76
C LEU A 250 -0.43 -2.64 12.81
N PRO A 251 0.83 -2.53 13.26
CA PRO A 251 1.63 -1.32 13.10
C PRO A 251 2.00 -1.12 11.63
N PHE A 252 1.56 -0.01 11.03
CA PHE A 252 1.95 0.38 9.67
C PHE A 252 3.37 0.92 9.62
N ASP A 253 3.99 0.92 8.45
CA ASP A 253 5.37 1.36 8.28
C ASP A 253 5.59 2.79 8.80
N HIS A 254 6.76 3.07 9.37
CA HIS A 254 7.13 4.45 9.69
C HIS A 254 7.28 5.27 8.41
N LEU A 255 7.17 6.60 8.52
CA LEU A 255 7.47 7.46 7.37
C LEU A 255 8.92 7.24 6.91
N ALA A 256 9.85 7.19 7.86
CA ALA A 256 11.25 6.86 7.62
C ALA A 256 11.82 5.94 8.68
N GLU A 257 12.74 5.07 8.27
CA GLU A 257 13.59 4.25 9.12
C GLU A 257 15.03 4.76 9.06
N ASP A 258 15.79 4.54 10.14
CA ASP A 258 17.17 5.00 10.22
C ASP A 258 17.98 4.17 11.22
N GLY A 259 18.87 3.34 10.69
CA GLY A 259 19.69 2.42 11.47
C GLY A 259 20.64 3.09 12.48
N PHE A 260 20.90 4.39 12.37
CA PHE A 260 21.65 5.13 13.39
C PHE A 260 20.95 5.13 14.76
N HIS A 261 19.62 5.01 14.75
CA HIS A 261 18.79 5.03 15.95
C HIS A 261 18.57 3.64 16.56
N GLY A 262 19.17 2.58 15.99
CA GLY A 262 19.06 1.20 16.47
C GLY A 262 19.05 0.17 15.34
N ASN A 263 19.42 -1.08 15.65
CA ASN A 263 19.42 -2.16 14.66
C ASN A 263 17.99 -2.54 14.23
N GLU A 264 17.01 -2.34 15.10
CA GLU A 264 15.58 -2.50 14.83
C GLU A 264 15.06 -1.51 13.76
N HIS A 265 15.76 -0.38 13.57
CA HIS A 265 15.48 0.64 12.56
C HIS A 265 16.28 0.43 11.26
N ARG A 266 17.02 -0.69 11.14
CA ARG A 266 17.68 -1.11 9.89
C ARG A 266 16.70 -1.89 9.03
N SER A 267 15.89 -1.15 8.28
CA SER A 267 14.68 -1.63 7.64
C SER A 267 14.42 -0.84 6.35
N VAL A 268 14.04 -1.54 5.28
CA VAL A 268 13.49 -0.90 4.05
C VAL A 268 11.95 -0.74 4.11
N PHE A 269 11.36 -1.06 5.27
CA PHE A 269 9.92 -0.97 5.61
C PHE A 269 9.61 0.43 6.10
N GLU A 270 9.77 1.36 5.19
CA GLU A 270 9.44 2.77 5.35
C GLU A 270 8.69 3.24 4.10
N TRP A 271 8.07 4.42 4.19
CA TRP A 271 7.36 5.00 3.06
C TRP A 271 8.31 5.56 1.99
N PHE A 272 9.48 6.07 2.38
CA PHE A 272 10.41 6.64 1.43
C PHE A 272 10.98 5.58 0.49
N PRO A 273 10.97 5.80 -0.83
CA PRO A 273 11.72 4.97 -1.76
C PRO A 273 13.23 5.19 -1.56
N ASP A 274 13.99 4.10 -1.53
CA ASP A 274 15.45 4.14 -1.44
C ASP A 274 16.12 4.35 -2.81
N LEU A 275 15.33 4.41 -3.88
CA LEU A 275 15.75 4.72 -5.24
C LEU A 275 15.01 5.93 -5.77
N ALA A 276 15.76 6.97 -6.13
CA ALA A 276 15.20 8.21 -6.63
C ALA A 276 14.59 8.03 -8.02
N SER A 277 13.38 8.56 -8.21
CA SER A 277 12.79 8.79 -9.53
C SER A 277 13.33 10.11 -10.07
N SER A 278 14.21 10.04 -11.07
CA SER A 278 14.85 11.19 -11.69
C SER A 278 14.14 11.58 -12.99
N PRO A 279 14.00 12.88 -13.29
CA PRO A 279 13.47 13.29 -14.59
C PRO A 279 14.37 12.80 -15.72
N ARG A 280 13.75 12.26 -16.77
CA ARG A 280 14.49 11.92 -18.00
C ARG A 280 15.07 13.19 -18.61
N ALA A 281 16.33 13.14 -19.05
CA ALA A 281 17.05 14.30 -19.55
C ALA A 281 16.29 15.08 -20.66
N ALA A 282 15.61 14.37 -21.58
CA ALA A 282 14.90 14.97 -22.70
C ALA A 282 13.61 15.73 -22.30
N VAL A 283 13.03 15.45 -21.13
CA VAL A 283 11.75 16.02 -20.67
C VAL A 283 11.85 16.60 -19.26
N ARG A 284 13.07 16.93 -18.83
CA ARG A 284 13.34 17.46 -17.48
C ARG A 284 12.60 18.77 -17.20
N GLU A 285 12.59 19.69 -18.16
CA GLU A 285 11.87 20.95 -18.03
C GLU A 285 10.35 20.74 -17.93
N GLU A 286 9.79 19.81 -18.72
CA GLU A 286 8.36 19.47 -18.65
C GLU A 286 8.00 18.89 -17.28
N TRP A 287 8.83 17.99 -16.75
CA TRP A 287 8.64 17.42 -15.42
C TRP A 287 8.58 18.52 -14.36
N TYR A 288 9.60 19.38 -14.29
CA TYR A 288 9.64 20.44 -13.28
C TYR A 288 8.56 21.50 -13.48
N GLN A 289 8.13 21.79 -14.72
CA GLN A 289 6.98 22.66 -14.96
C GLN A 289 5.70 22.12 -14.29
N ARG A 290 5.44 20.81 -14.35
CA ARG A 290 4.27 20.18 -13.71
C ARG A 290 4.40 20.19 -12.19
N VAL A 291 5.60 19.92 -11.68
CA VAL A 291 5.90 19.97 -10.25
C VAL A 291 5.71 21.39 -9.71
N ASP A 292 6.20 22.40 -10.42
CA ASP A 292 6.07 23.81 -10.04
C ASP A 292 4.61 24.29 -10.11
N ALA A 293 3.84 23.83 -11.11
CA ALA A 293 2.41 24.09 -11.17
C ALA A 293 1.70 23.53 -9.92
N TYR A 294 2.02 22.30 -9.51
CA TYR A 294 1.49 21.71 -8.27
C TYR A 294 1.90 22.49 -7.02
N LEU A 295 3.18 22.84 -6.87
CA LEU A 295 3.65 23.60 -5.70
C LEU A 295 2.96 24.97 -5.63
N SER A 296 2.80 25.65 -6.76
CA SER A 296 2.12 26.95 -6.81
C SER A 296 0.62 26.87 -6.52
N GLN A 297 -0.02 25.72 -6.78
CA GLN A 297 -1.44 25.53 -6.54
C GLN A 297 -1.73 24.04 -6.27
N PRO A 298 -1.65 23.59 -5.01
CA PRO A 298 -1.70 22.16 -4.69
C PRO A 298 -3.14 21.62 -4.66
N THR A 299 -3.86 21.67 -5.77
CA THR A 299 -5.20 21.08 -5.93
C THR A 299 -5.12 19.59 -6.28
N ASP A 300 -6.22 18.84 -6.07
CA ASP A 300 -6.35 17.45 -6.53
C ASP A 300 -6.03 17.35 -8.04
N GLN A 301 -6.46 18.32 -8.85
CA GLN A 301 -6.18 18.38 -10.29
C GLN A 301 -4.68 18.50 -10.60
N ASN A 302 -3.97 19.42 -9.94
CA ASN A 302 -2.54 19.61 -10.19
C ASN A 302 -1.71 18.46 -9.61
N LEU A 303 -2.15 17.84 -8.50
CA LEU A 303 -1.56 16.59 -8.01
C LEU A 303 -1.57 15.53 -9.11
N TRP A 304 -2.75 15.25 -9.67
CA TRP A 304 -2.88 14.23 -10.71
C TRP A 304 -2.12 14.59 -11.98
N GLY A 305 -2.00 15.88 -12.31
CA GLY A 305 -1.24 16.37 -13.46
C GLY A 305 0.25 16.04 -13.46
N TYR A 306 0.90 15.99 -12.29
CA TYR A 306 2.31 15.52 -12.19
C TYR A 306 2.41 14.05 -11.79
N TYR A 307 1.48 13.52 -10.98
CA TYR A 307 1.44 12.11 -10.60
C TYR A 307 1.30 11.19 -11.81
N ASP A 308 0.37 11.47 -12.73
CA ASP A 308 0.15 10.65 -13.92
C ASP A 308 1.35 10.74 -14.87
N ALA A 309 1.99 11.91 -14.95
CA ALA A 309 3.17 12.14 -15.77
C ALA A 309 4.43 11.45 -15.23
N ALA A 310 4.49 11.09 -13.95
CA ALA A 310 5.68 10.52 -13.32
C ALA A 310 6.13 9.22 -14.02
N LYS A 311 5.18 8.39 -14.50
CA LYS A 311 5.49 7.13 -15.19
C LYS A 311 6.31 7.36 -16.47
N ASP A 312 5.99 8.41 -17.21
CA ASP A 312 6.52 8.66 -18.55
C ASP A 312 7.70 9.63 -18.51
N LEU A 313 7.67 10.63 -17.63
CA LEU A 313 8.67 11.71 -17.56
C LEU A 313 9.84 11.40 -16.63
N THR A 314 9.74 10.37 -15.78
CA THR A 314 10.81 9.98 -14.86
C THR A 314 11.35 8.58 -15.16
N GLU A 315 12.53 8.31 -14.65
CA GLU A 315 13.19 7.01 -14.63
C GLU A 315 13.93 6.82 -13.31
N CYS A 316 14.23 5.58 -12.92
CA CYS A 316 15.04 5.36 -11.73
C CYS A 316 16.45 5.91 -11.95
N ASN A 317 17.01 6.53 -10.92
CA ASN A 317 18.34 7.10 -11.00
C ASN A 317 19.37 6.00 -11.34
N PRO A 318 20.25 6.23 -12.32
CA PRO A 318 21.26 5.25 -12.71
C PRO A 318 22.43 5.15 -11.73
N ASP A 319 22.69 6.19 -10.93
CA ASP A 319 23.75 6.17 -9.92
C ASP A 319 23.28 5.44 -8.66
N LEU A 320 23.71 4.18 -8.53
CA LEU A 320 23.38 3.31 -7.40
C LEU A 320 24.60 3.09 -6.48
N GLY A 321 25.53 4.03 -6.43
CA GLY A 321 26.78 3.85 -5.68
C GLY A 321 27.66 2.76 -6.27
N GLY A 322 27.79 2.75 -7.60
CA GLY A 322 28.63 1.81 -8.35
C GLY A 322 27.94 0.52 -8.84
N ALA A 323 26.66 0.32 -8.52
CA ALA A 323 25.85 -0.77 -9.06
C ALA A 323 25.19 -0.37 -10.40
N ARG A 324 24.86 -1.34 -11.26
CA ARG A 324 24.21 -1.07 -12.55
C ARG A 324 22.71 -1.22 -12.42
N LEU A 325 21.94 -0.20 -12.78
CA LEU A 325 20.48 -0.20 -12.66
C LEU A 325 19.79 -1.35 -13.40
N GLU A 326 20.34 -1.78 -14.54
CA GLU A 326 19.84 -2.91 -15.34
C GLU A 326 19.84 -4.25 -14.58
N ASP A 327 20.61 -4.37 -13.50
CA ASP A 327 20.64 -5.55 -12.64
C ASP A 327 19.50 -5.53 -11.58
N TYR A 328 18.80 -4.41 -11.42
CA TYR A 328 17.78 -4.17 -10.38
C TYR A 328 16.42 -3.63 -10.89
N PRO A 329 15.87 -4.12 -12.02
CA PRO A 329 14.66 -3.55 -12.62
C PRO A 329 13.44 -3.64 -11.69
N ARG A 330 13.36 -4.68 -10.85
CA ARG A 330 12.26 -4.89 -9.90
C ARG A 330 12.31 -3.93 -8.72
N ALA A 331 13.51 -3.68 -8.18
CA ALA A 331 13.68 -2.69 -7.12
C ALA A 331 13.30 -1.30 -7.63
N CYS A 332 13.70 -0.97 -8.87
CA CYS A 332 13.29 0.27 -9.52
C CYS A 332 11.75 0.39 -9.61
N GLU A 333 11.07 -0.65 -10.09
CA GLU A 333 9.61 -0.65 -10.17
C GLU A 333 8.94 -0.50 -8.79
N TRP A 334 9.38 -1.28 -7.79
CA TRP A 334 8.86 -1.21 -6.43
C TRP A 334 9.03 0.17 -5.79
N MET A 335 10.22 0.76 -5.92
CA MET A 335 10.50 2.09 -5.37
C MET A 335 9.71 3.18 -6.09
N ARG A 336 9.44 3.04 -7.39
CA ARG A 336 8.53 3.95 -8.10
C ARG A 336 7.09 3.85 -7.61
N LEU A 337 6.62 2.65 -7.27
CA LEU A 337 5.30 2.47 -6.64
C LEU A 337 5.25 3.17 -5.27
N LYS A 338 6.27 2.97 -4.41
CA LYS A 338 6.42 3.71 -3.14
C LYS A 338 6.40 5.23 -3.36
N TYR A 339 7.16 5.74 -4.33
CA TYR A 339 7.21 7.17 -4.67
C TYR A 339 5.83 7.72 -5.04
N ARG A 340 5.07 7.01 -5.87
CA ARG A 340 3.70 7.40 -6.24
C ARG A 340 2.76 7.38 -5.04
N SER A 341 2.80 6.35 -4.20
CA SER A 341 2.00 6.30 -2.96
C SER A 341 2.31 7.48 -2.04
N LEU A 342 3.60 7.80 -1.91
CA LEU A 342 4.07 8.89 -1.10
C LEU A 342 3.58 10.26 -1.59
N GLN A 343 3.52 10.51 -2.91
CA GLN A 343 2.97 11.75 -3.48
C GLN A 343 1.52 12.02 -3.03
N VAL A 344 0.69 10.98 -3.06
CA VAL A 344 -0.71 11.06 -2.61
C VAL A 344 -0.78 11.38 -1.11
N PHE A 345 0.00 10.66 -0.29
CA PHE A 345 0.05 10.91 1.14
C PHE A 345 0.56 12.32 1.48
N GLN A 346 1.57 12.82 0.78
CA GLN A 346 2.11 14.16 0.99
C GLN A 346 1.11 15.25 0.64
N HIS A 347 0.27 15.03 -0.36
CA HIS A 347 -0.84 15.92 -0.67
C HIS A 347 -1.82 16.01 0.49
N MET A 348 -2.22 14.87 1.05
CA MET A 348 -3.08 14.80 2.23
C MET A 348 -2.44 15.52 3.42
N LEU A 349 -1.13 15.32 3.64
CA LEU A 349 -0.37 15.96 4.70
C LEU A 349 -0.30 17.48 4.54
N ARG A 350 -0.11 17.97 3.31
CA ARG A 350 -0.06 19.41 2.98
C ARG A 350 -1.38 20.10 3.33
N HIS A 351 -2.50 19.43 3.06
CA HIS A 351 -3.84 19.91 3.38
C HIS A 351 -4.27 19.60 4.81
N GLY A 352 -3.45 18.87 5.59
CA GLY A 352 -3.78 18.48 6.95
C GLY A 352 -5.08 17.68 7.06
N THR A 353 -5.36 16.81 6.09
CA THR A 353 -6.60 16.00 6.00
C THR A 353 -6.27 14.51 5.86
N HIS A 354 -7.22 13.64 6.22
CA HIS A 354 -7.20 12.22 5.84
C HIS A 354 -8.03 11.94 4.58
N ARG A 355 -8.63 12.97 3.98
CA ARG A 355 -9.38 12.86 2.73
C ARG A 355 -8.43 12.48 1.60
N HIS A 356 -8.69 11.35 0.95
CA HIS A 356 -7.99 10.98 -0.27
C HIS A 356 -8.32 11.99 -1.39
N PRO A 357 -7.35 12.39 -2.22
CA PRO A 357 -7.61 13.23 -3.39
C PRO A 357 -8.69 12.62 -4.30
N ASP A 358 -9.55 13.46 -4.86
CA ASP A 358 -10.61 13.04 -5.80
C ASP A 358 -9.99 12.47 -7.09
N PHE A 359 -10.16 11.17 -7.30
CA PHE A 359 -9.61 10.45 -8.46
C PHE A 359 -10.14 10.94 -9.81
N LEU A 360 -11.29 11.62 -9.85
CA LEU A 360 -11.99 11.97 -11.09
C LEU A 360 -12.16 13.48 -11.27
N VAL A 361 -11.43 14.29 -10.48
CA VAL A 361 -11.49 15.76 -10.52
C VAL A 361 -11.24 16.37 -11.91
N ASP A 362 -10.55 15.65 -12.79
CA ASP A 362 -10.18 16.05 -14.14
C ASP A 362 -11.00 15.33 -15.24
N VAL A 363 -12.06 14.62 -14.86
CA VAL A 363 -13.01 14.00 -15.79
C VAL A 363 -14.14 14.97 -16.10
N ASP A 364 -14.46 15.14 -17.39
CA ASP A 364 -15.55 16.01 -17.83
C ASP A 364 -16.89 15.56 -17.23
N SER A 365 -17.55 16.48 -16.54
CA SER A 365 -18.85 16.28 -15.87
C SER A 365 -20.03 16.76 -16.71
N SER A 366 -19.84 17.05 -18.00
CA SER A 366 -20.89 17.50 -18.92
C SER A 366 -22.11 16.55 -19.00
N GLY A 367 -21.97 15.29 -18.58
CA GLY A 367 -23.03 14.29 -18.44
C GLY A 367 -23.52 14.00 -17.01
N GLY A 368 -23.05 14.73 -15.99
CA GLY A 368 -23.33 14.49 -14.57
C GLY A 368 -22.07 14.20 -13.75
N THR A 369 -22.23 13.86 -12.47
CA THR A 369 -21.10 13.53 -11.58
C THR A 369 -20.43 12.23 -12.04
N PRO A 370 -19.13 12.24 -12.39
CA PRO A 370 -18.40 11.03 -12.75
C PRO A 370 -18.48 9.97 -11.64
N ARG A 371 -18.75 8.71 -12.01
CA ARG A 371 -18.82 7.60 -11.04
C ARG A 371 -17.58 6.72 -11.16
N ILE A 372 -17.09 6.20 -10.04
CA ILE A 372 -15.94 5.29 -10.00
C ILE A 372 -16.09 4.08 -10.95
N PRO A 373 -17.23 3.37 -11.00
CA PRO A 373 -17.39 2.22 -11.91
C PRO A 373 -17.16 2.56 -13.38
N ASP A 374 -17.52 3.78 -13.81
CA ASP A 374 -17.41 4.22 -15.22
C ASP A 374 -15.97 4.60 -15.61
N HIS A 375 -15.07 4.76 -14.62
CA HIS A 375 -13.67 5.19 -14.81
C HIS A 375 -12.67 4.32 -14.03
N LEU A 376 -13.00 3.04 -13.87
CA LEU A 376 -12.29 2.13 -12.97
C LEU A 376 -10.78 2.02 -13.24
N GLU A 377 -10.37 1.93 -14.51
CA GLU A 377 -8.94 1.86 -14.89
C GLU A 377 -8.16 3.07 -14.36
N LYS A 378 -8.73 4.28 -14.49
CA LYS A 378 -8.11 5.51 -14.02
C LYS A 378 -8.02 5.55 -12.49
N VAL A 379 -9.08 5.12 -11.79
CA VAL A 379 -9.11 5.06 -10.33
C VAL A 379 -8.08 4.07 -9.80
N ILE A 380 -7.98 2.88 -10.40
CA ILE A 380 -6.96 1.87 -10.06
C ILE A 380 -5.55 2.44 -10.30
N ALA A 381 -5.30 3.02 -11.47
CA ALA A 381 -3.99 3.57 -11.81
C ALA A 381 -3.53 4.69 -10.87
N ARG A 382 -4.47 5.45 -10.28
CA ARG A 382 -4.23 6.50 -9.29
C ARG A 382 -4.17 5.99 -7.84
N ASN A 383 -4.15 4.67 -7.67
CA ASN A 383 -4.09 4.02 -6.37
C ASN A 383 -2.96 2.96 -6.30
N PRO A 384 -1.73 3.40 -6.02
CA PRO A 384 -0.58 2.51 -6.06
C PRO A 384 -0.39 1.70 -4.77
N ILE A 385 -1.11 1.97 -3.68
CA ILE A 385 -0.86 1.35 -2.36
C ILE A 385 -1.00 -0.19 -2.45
N TRP A 386 -2.07 -0.68 -3.06
CA TRP A 386 -2.25 -2.12 -3.26
C TRP A 386 -1.13 -2.72 -4.11
N GLU A 387 -0.80 -2.08 -5.24
CA GLU A 387 0.26 -2.53 -6.15
C GLU A 387 1.63 -2.59 -5.48
N THR A 388 1.96 -1.64 -4.60
CA THR A 388 3.23 -1.65 -3.85
C THR A 388 3.35 -2.90 -2.98
N GLY A 389 2.28 -3.29 -2.28
CA GLY A 389 2.24 -4.53 -1.51
C GLY A 389 2.26 -5.78 -2.40
N ASP A 390 1.49 -5.76 -3.49
CA ASP A 390 1.40 -6.88 -4.44
C ASP A 390 2.73 -7.18 -5.13
N HIS A 391 3.52 -6.14 -5.42
CA HIS A 391 4.85 -6.28 -5.99
C HIS A 391 5.73 -7.21 -5.12
N LEU A 392 5.81 -6.98 -3.81
CA LEU A 392 6.60 -7.82 -2.91
C LEU A 392 5.95 -9.19 -2.63
N ARG A 393 4.63 -9.33 -2.78
CA ARG A 393 3.98 -10.65 -2.71
C ARG A 393 4.44 -11.54 -3.86
N ILE A 394 4.48 -11.00 -5.09
CA ILE A 394 4.90 -11.75 -6.27
C ILE A 394 6.43 -11.92 -6.28
N GLN A 395 7.15 -10.88 -5.88
CA GLN A 395 8.60 -10.75 -6.04
C GLN A 395 9.23 -10.28 -4.70
N PRO A 396 9.23 -11.13 -3.66
CA PRO A 396 9.70 -10.74 -2.33
C PRO A 396 11.21 -10.46 -2.33
N LEU A 397 11.71 -9.85 -1.26
CA LEU A 397 13.15 -9.61 -1.12
C LEU A 397 13.94 -10.91 -1.00
N ALA A 398 13.37 -11.92 -0.34
CA ALA A 398 13.95 -13.24 -0.21
C ALA A 398 12.85 -14.30 -0.07
N ARG A 399 13.22 -15.57 -0.32
CA ARG A 399 12.35 -16.74 -0.16
C ARG A 399 13.05 -17.78 0.72
N SER A 400 12.26 -18.67 1.33
CA SER A 400 12.81 -19.82 2.05
C SER A 400 13.58 -20.74 1.10
N ALA A 401 14.45 -21.59 1.64
CA ALA A 401 15.28 -22.50 0.85
C ALA A 401 14.45 -23.41 -0.09
N GLN A 402 13.24 -23.81 0.33
CA GLN A 402 12.34 -24.67 -0.45
C GLN A 402 11.76 -23.98 -1.69
N THR A 403 11.72 -22.64 -1.69
CA THR A 403 11.20 -21.83 -2.79
C THR A 403 12.22 -20.77 -3.20
N ALA A 404 13.51 -21.11 -3.14
CA ALA A 404 14.60 -20.16 -3.32
C ALA A 404 14.46 -19.32 -4.61
N CYS A 405 14.87 -18.06 -4.51
CA CYS A 405 14.80 -17.10 -5.59
C CYS A 405 15.46 -17.63 -6.86
N ASN A 406 14.79 -17.51 -8.00
CA ASN A 406 15.36 -17.82 -9.31
C ASN A 406 14.83 -16.84 -10.37
N ALA A 407 15.53 -16.74 -11.50
CA ALA A 407 15.23 -15.74 -12.51
C ALA A 407 13.91 -15.97 -13.28
N THR A 408 13.34 -17.17 -13.24
CA THR A 408 12.22 -17.58 -14.10
C THR A 408 10.90 -17.71 -13.33
N ASN A 409 10.80 -18.68 -12.43
CA ASN A 409 9.54 -19.10 -11.82
C ASN A 409 9.29 -18.44 -10.47
N HIS A 410 10.35 -18.11 -9.73
CA HIS A 410 10.26 -17.51 -8.40
C HIS A 410 11.21 -16.31 -8.28
N PRO A 411 10.97 -15.24 -9.07
CA PRO A 411 11.79 -14.04 -8.97
C PRO A 411 11.71 -13.43 -7.58
N CYS A 412 12.79 -12.75 -7.22
CA CYS A 412 12.89 -11.91 -6.04
C CYS A 412 13.34 -10.52 -6.46
N THR A 413 13.00 -9.54 -5.62
CA THR A 413 13.46 -8.18 -5.76
C THR A 413 14.83 -8.07 -5.10
N LEU A 414 15.86 -7.97 -5.95
CA LEU A 414 17.23 -7.72 -5.52
C LEU A 414 17.38 -6.23 -5.31
N LEU A 415 17.95 -5.84 -4.17
CA LEU A 415 18.25 -4.45 -3.87
C LEU A 415 19.71 -4.15 -4.24
N PRO A 416 20.01 -2.93 -4.72
CA PRO A 416 21.39 -2.46 -4.85
C PRO A 416 22.13 -2.57 -3.51
N PRO A 417 23.45 -2.86 -3.50
CA PRO A 417 24.17 -3.16 -2.26
C PRO A 417 24.05 -2.08 -1.18
N ILE A 418 24.04 -0.80 -1.55
CA ILE A 418 23.92 0.31 -0.59
C ILE A 418 22.56 0.35 0.11
N ILE A 419 21.51 -0.13 -0.56
CA ILE A 419 20.15 -0.26 -0.02
C ILE A 419 20.03 -1.58 0.74
N ASP A 420 20.51 -2.68 0.17
CA ASP A 420 20.47 -4.01 0.80
C ASP A 420 21.20 -4.01 2.17
N GLN A 421 22.23 -3.16 2.34
CA GLN A 421 22.96 -2.94 3.60
C GLN A 421 22.15 -2.20 4.67
N THR A 422 21.04 -1.53 4.34
CA THR A 422 20.17 -0.89 5.34
C THR A 422 19.35 -1.92 6.11
N ILE A 423 19.31 -3.18 5.68
CA ILE A 423 18.57 -4.27 6.33
C ILE A 423 19.38 -4.89 7.47
N HIS A 424 18.75 -5.12 8.63
CA HIS A 424 19.36 -5.83 9.76
C HIS A 424 19.62 -7.31 9.48
N ASP A 425 20.53 -7.90 10.24
CA ASP A 425 20.94 -9.31 10.11
C ASP A 425 20.32 -10.23 11.18
N THR A 426 19.42 -9.73 12.00
CA THR A 426 18.79 -10.50 13.10
C THR A 426 17.43 -11.06 12.69
N PRO A 427 17.11 -12.36 12.92
CA PRO A 427 17.99 -13.42 13.46
C PRO A 427 19.02 -13.95 12.45
N SER A 428 18.73 -13.84 11.15
CA SER A 428 19.71 -13.96 10.07
C SER A 428 19.34 -12.98 8.97
N TYR A 429 20.29 -12.59 8.13
CA TYR A 429 20.03 -11.65 7.03
C TYR A 429 18.94 -12.11 6.06
N THR A 430 18.92 -13.40 5.73
CA THR A 430 17.89 -13.96 4.83
C THR A 430 16.53 -13.98 5.50
N GLU A 431 16.44 -14.39 6.78
CA GLU A 431 15.18 -14.36 7.51
C GLU A 431 14.66 -12.94 7.73
N ALA A 432 15.55 -11.98 7.98
CA ALA A 432 15.21 -10.58 8.06
C ALA A 432 14.49 -10.16 6.78
N ARG A 433 15.10 -10.34 5.60
CA ARG A 433 14.50 -10.02 4.28
C ARG A 433 13.14 -10.70 4.02
N ILE A 434 12.98 -11.97 4.43
CA ILE A 434 11.70 -12.69 4.32
C ILE A 434 10.63 -12.02 5.19
N LYS A 435 10.91 -11.83 6.48
CA LYS A 435 9.96 -11.29 7.46
C LYS A 435 9.58 -9.84 7.15
N GLN A 436 10.58 -9.08 6.74
CA GLN A 436 10.44 -7.74 6.21
C GLN A 436 9.45 -7.73 5.03
N SER A 437 9.66 -8.55 4.00
CA SER A 437 8.69 -8.67 2.89
C SER A 437 7.27 -9.01 3.34
N GLN A 438 7.12 -9.86 4.36
CA GLN A 438 5.81 -10.25 4.89
C GLN A 438 5.10 -9.10 5.60
N VAL A 439 5.79 -8.37 6.47
CA VAL A 439 5.19 -7.24 7.22
C VAL A 439 4.75 -6.12 6.28
N PHE A 440 5.52 -5.83 5.23
CA PHE A 440 5.11 -4.85 4.21
C PHE A 440 3.81 -5.25 3.53
N GLN A 441 3.71 -6.50 3.09
CA GLN A 441 2.49 -6.97 2.43
C GLN A 441 1.29 -6.83 3.37
N GLN A 442 1.46 -7.19 4.65
CA GLN A 442 0.42 -7.02 5.67
C GLN A 442 -0.01 -5.56 5.80
N THR A 443 0.93 -4.64 5.99
CA THR A 443 0.61 -3.22 6.24
C THR A 443 0.01 -2.58 5.00
N TRP A 444 0.56 -2.82 3.80
CA TRP A 444 0.10 -2.20 2.56
C TRP A 444 -1.23 -2.74 2.03
N PHE A 445 -1.50 -4.04 2.17
CA PHE A 445 -2.83 -4.55 1.86
C PHE A 445 -3.87 -4.08 2.86
N VAL A 446 -3.56 -4.00 4.16
CA VAL A 446 -4.51 -3.45 5.13
C VAL A 446 -4.73 -1.95 4.89
N MET A 447 -3.70 -1.15 4.63
CA MET A 447 -3.86 0.27 4.25
C MET A 447 -4.83 0.46 3.08
N SER A 448 -4.73 -0.39 2.07
CA SER A 448 -5.63 -0.41 0.91
C SER A 448 -7.06 -0.78 1.32
N PHE A 449 -7.24 -1.85 2.10
CA PHE A 449 -8.54 -2.25 2.63
C PHE A 449 -9.23 -1.16 3.46
N LEU A 450 -8.51 -0.37 4.26
CA LEU A 450 -9.12 0.72 5.03
C LEU A 450 -9.74 1.80 4.12
N ARG A 451 -9.21 1.96 2.90
CA ARG A 451 -9.62 2.97 1.92
C ARG A 451 -10.74 2.47 1.01
N ASP A 452 -10.68 1.21 0.61
CA ASP A 452 -11.71 0.52 -0.17
C ASP A 452 -12.08 -0.80 0.50
N PRO A 453 -12.95 -0.77 1.52
CA PRO A 453 -13.27 -1.95 2.33
C PRO A 453 -13.93 -3.08 1.55
N ALA A 454 -14.52 -2.77 0.39
CA ALA A 454 -15.14 -3.74 -0.50
C ALA A 454 -14.19 -4.26 -1.60
N LEU A 455 -12.96 -3.72 -1.70
CA LEU A 455 -11.94 -4.04 -2.71
C LEU A 455 -12.47 -3.97 -4.15
N LEU A 456 -13.23 -2.92 -4.47
CA LEU A 456 -13.85 -2.72 -5.77
C LEU A 456 -12.94 -2.00 -6.76
N TYR A 457 -12.03 -1.15 -6.29
CA TYR A 457 -11.15 -0.32 -7.09
C TYR A 457 -9.68 -0.30 -6.59
N GLU A 458 -9.28 -1.31 -5.82
CA GLU A 458 -7.87 -1.54 -5.45
C GLU A 458 -7.02 -2.18 -6.56
N GLY A 459 -7.64 -2.89 -7.50
CA GLY A 459 -6.93 -3.54 -8.61
C GLY A 459 -7.89 -4.18 -9.61
N ASP A 460 -7.40 -4.54 -10.79
CA ASP A 460 -8.21 -5.05 -11.90
C ASP A 460 -8.38 -6.58 -11.86
N SER A 461 -7.62 -7.28 -11.01
CA SER A 461 -7.65 -8.74 -10.90
C SER A 461 -8.79 -9.25 -10.03
N PHE A 462 -9.31 -10.43 -10.38
CA PHE A 462 -10.30 -11.11 -9.55
C PHE A 462 -9.75 -11.48 -8.16
N ALA A 463 -8.46 -11.79 -8.05
CA ALA A 463 -7.82 -12.12 -6.78
C ALA A 463 -7.76 -10.93 -5.82
N THR A 464 -7.50 -9.72 -6.34
CA THR A 464 -7.61 -8.47 -5.59
C THR A 464 -9.04 -8.26 -5.13
N PHE A 465 -10.01 -8.39 -6.04
CA PHE A 465 -11.41 -8.18 -5.72
C PHE A 465 -11.89 -9.10 -4.60
N ILE A 466 -11.57 -10.39 -4.62
CA ILE A 466 -11.99 -11.28 -3.53
C ILE A 466 -11.13 -11.11 -2.27
N GLY A 467 -10.07 -10.30 -2.25
CA GLY A 467 -9.21 -10.15 -1.08
C GLY A 467 -8.30 -11.36 -0.81
N ASP A 468 -8.07 -12.19 -1.82
CA ASP A 468 -7.31 -13.45 -1.73
C ASP A 468 -5.97 -13.28 -1.02
N TYR A 469 -5.25 -12.23 -1.41
CA TYR A 469 -3.92 -11.94 -0.91
C TYR A 469 -3.96 -11.30 0.47
N LEU A 470 -4.84 -10.31 0.68
CA LEU A 470 -5.04 -9.65 1.96
C LEU A 470 -5.36 -10.65 3.08
N GLU A 471 -6.32 -11.55 2.85
CA GLU A 471 -6.68 -12.57 3.84
C GLU A 471 -5.50 -13.49 4.14
N SER A 472 -4.76 -13.92 3.12
CA SER A 472 -3.64 -14.84 3.28
C SER A 472 -2.46 -14.26 4.07
N VAL A 473 -2.17 -12.96 3.93
CA VAL A 473 -1.00 -12.33 4.59
C VAL A 473 -1.23 -12.11 6.08
N LEU A 474 -2.48 -12.07 6.54
CA LEU A 474 -2.82 -11.93 7.96
C LEU A 474 -2.55 -13.23 8.73
N LEU A 475 -2.60 -14.37 8.06
CA LEU A 475 -2.32 -15.67 8.67
C LEU A 475 -0.81 -15.93 8.79
N PRO A 476 -0.36 -16.67 9.82
CA PRO A 476 -1.13 -17.33 10.87
C PRO A 476 -1.18 -16.56 12.21
N PHE A 477 -0.70 -15.32 12.27
CA PHE A 477 -0.51 -14.62 13.55
C PHE A 477 -1.58 -13.57 13.85
N TYR A 478 -2.29 -13.09 12.83
CA TYR A 478 -3.41 -12.15 12.95
C TYR A 478 -4.77 -12.82 12.64
N ASP A 479 -5.04 -13.97 13.26
CA ASP A 479 -6.24 -14.78 13.02
C ASP A 479 -7.55 -14.01 13.27
N VAL A 480 -7.60 -13.19 14.34
CA VAL A 480 -8.79 -12.40 14.68
C VAL A 480 -8.96 -11.23 13.71
N HIS A 481 -7.87 -10.57 13.29
CA HIS A 481 -7.95 -9.59 12.21
C HIS A 481 -8.40 -10.21 10.89
N HIS A 482 -7.92 -11.40 10.55
CA HIS A 482 -8.36 -12.14 9.36
C HIS A 482 -9.88 -12.36 9.40
N ALA A 483 -10.42 -12.87 10.51
CA ALA A 483 -11.86 -13.02 10.69
C ALA A 483 -12.62 -11.68 10.55
N PHE A 484 -12.07 -10.60 11.11
CA PHE A 484 -12.66 -9.26 11.02
C PHE A 484 -12.67 -8.71 9.60
N VAL A 485 -11.53 -8.73 8.91
CA VAL A 485 -11.39 -8.27 7.52
C VAL A 485 -12.35 -9.03 6.62
N PHE A 486 -12.43 -10.35 6.77
CA PHE A 486 -13.34 -11.19 5.99
C PHE A 486 -14.81 -10.76 6.17
N ALA A 487 -15.28 -10.63 7.42
CA ALA A 487 -16.66 -10.26 7.69
C ALA A 487 -16.99 -8.82 7.28
N LYS A 488 -16.10 -7.87 7.58
CA LYS A 488 -16.26 -6.45 7.21
C LYS A 488 -16.28 -6.30 5.68
N MET A 489 -15.36 -6.93 4.97
CA MET A 489 -15.32 -6.88 3.50
C MET A 489 -16.61 -7.42 2.89
N ALA A 490 -17.16 -8.52 3.40
CA ALA A 490 -18.40 -9.08 2.90
C ALA A 490 -19.60 -8.15 3.11
N VAL A 491 -19.69 -7.51 4.28
CA VAL A 491 -20.70 -6.49 4.58
C VAL A 491 -20.58 -5.32 3.59
N GLU A 492 -19.38 -4.79 3.40
CA GLU A 492 -19.12 -3.65 2.50
C GLU A 492 -19.39 -3.97 1.02
N LYS A 493 -19.03 -5.18 0.57
CA LYS A 493 -19.40 -5.66 -0.77
C LYS A 493 -20.90 -5.78 -0.96
N SER A 494 -21.62 -6.23 0.07
CA SER A 494 -23.07 -6.38 -0.01
C SER A 494 -23.84 -5.06 0.05
N SER A 495 -23.26 -4.01 0.65
CA SER A 495 -23.86 -2.67 0.72
C SER A 495 -23.54 -1.79 -0.50
N ALA A 496 -22.55 -2.17 -1.31
CA ALA A 496 -22.10 -1.44 -2.49
C ALA A 496 -23.06 -1.54 -3.71
N GLN A 497 -24.33 -1.12 -3.53
CA GLN A 497 -25.43 -1.25 -4.51
C GLN A 497 -25.11 -0.66 -5.89
N GLY A 498 -24.29 0.40 -5.96
CA GLY A 498 -23.85 1.02 -7.22
C GLY A 498 -23.01 0.10 -8.13
N TRP A 499 -22.63 -1.09 -7.65
CA TRP A 499 -21.81 -2.06 -8.38
C TRP A 499 -22.58 -3.28 -8.87
N MET A 500 -23.89 -3.33 -8.66
CA MET A 500 -24.72 -4.43 -9.16
C MET A 500 -24.61 -4.53 -10.69
N GLU A 501 -24.70 -3.39 -11.37
CA GLU A 501 -24.64 -3.27 -12.83
C GLU A 501 -23.22 -3.08 -13.37
N ALA A 502 -22.18 -3.19 -12.53
CA ALA A 502 -20.79 -3.06 -12.99
C ALA A 502 -20.43 -4.17 -13.99
N GLU A 503 -19.48 -3.89 -14.88
CA GLU A 503 -19.01 -4.87 -15.86
C GLU A 503 -18.16 -5.99 -15.24
N GLY A 504 -18.01 -7.08 -15.99
CA GLY A 504 -17.08 -8.16 -15.67
C GLY A 504 -17.43 -8.96 -14.41
N PHE A 505 -16.40 -9.35 -13.65
CA PHE A 505 -16.55 -10.15 -12.43
C PHE A 505 -17.09 -9.38 -11.22
N ARG A 506 -17.26 -8.06 -11.33
CA ARG A 506 -17.84 -7.22 -10.25
C ARG A 506 -19.36 -7.18 -10.30
N ALA A 507 -19.95 -7.47 -11.47
CA ALA A 507 -21.39 -7.59 -11.65
C ALA A 507 -22.01 -8.45 -10.53
N GLY A 508 -23.07 -7.96 -9.89
CA GLY A 508 -23.71 -8.63 -8.76
C GLY A 508 -23.20 -8.24 -7.38
N THR A 509 -22.17 -7.39 -7.28
CA THR A 509 -21.79 -6.74 -6.02
C THR A 509 -22.91 -5.81 -5.56
N GLY A 510 -23.11 -5.65 -4.25
CA GLY A 510 -24.18 -4.81 -3.70
C GLY A 510 -25.52 -5.53 -3.53
N LYS A 511 -25.55 -6.86 -3.69
CA LYS A 511 -26.72 -7.70 -3.44
C LYS A 511 -26.40 -8.81 -2.44
N LEU A 512 -27.23 -8.99 -1.42
CA LEU A 512 -27.04 -10.05 -0.41
C LEU A 512 -27.18 -11.45 -1.01
N ALA A 513 -28.20 -11.69 -1.84
CA ALA A 513 -28.35 -12.93 -2.60
C ALA A 513 -27.41 -12.97 -3.83
N SER A 514 -26.13 -12.76 -3.58
CA SER A 514 -25.05 -12.80 -4.57
C SER A 514 -23.78 -13.35 -3.95
N VAL A 515 -23.15 -14.28 -4.66
CA VAL A 515 -21.87 -14.87 -4.26
C VAL A 515 -20.72 -13.84 -4.23
N ARG A 516 -20.89 -12.70 -4.92
CA ARG A 516 -19.89 -11.60 -4.98
C ARG A 516 -19.55 -11.02 -3.63
N THR A 517 -20.44 -11.19 -2.66
CA THR A 517 -20.28 -10.70 -1.30
C THR A 517 -19.35 -11.59 -0.47
N PHE A 518 -18.99 -12.78 -0.96
CA PHE A 518 -18.23 -13.77 -0.20
C PHE A 518 -16.84 -14.03 -0.78
N SER A 519 -15.85 -14.21 0.09
CA SER A 519 -14.48 -14.63 -0.26
C SER A 519 -14.16 -16.05 0.24
N PHE A 520 -14.89 -17.07 -0.23
CA PHE A 520 -14.74 -18.41 0.35
C PHE A 520 -13.47 -19.17 -0.02
N LYS A 521 -12.61 -18.62 -0.90
CA LYS A 521 -11.36 -19.25 -1.30
C LYS A 521 -10.48 -19.56 -0.09
N GLN A 522 -10.14 -18.54 0.70
CA GLN A 522 -9.21 -18.69 1.81
C GLN A 522 -9.84 -19.48 2.96
N LEU A 523 -11.14 -19.27 3.22
CA LEU A 523 -11.86 -20.06 4.23
C LEU A 523 -11.94 -21.55 3.93
N ARG A 524 -12.00 -21.95 2.66
CA ARG A 524 -12.08 -23.38 2.34
C ARG A 524 -10.71 -24.05 2.37
N ASP A 525 -9.73 -23.46 1.70
CA ASP A 525 -8.46 -24.13 1.42
C ASP A 525 -7.36 -23.82 2.43
N ASN A 526 -7.40 -22.63 3.07
CA ASN A 526 -6.31 -22.10 3.88
C ASN A 526 -6.75 -21.65 5.28
N PHE A 527 -7.92 -22.10 5.74
CA PHE A 527 -8.40 -21.77 7.07
C PHE A 527 -7.43 -22.27 8.14
N SER A 528 -6.77 -21.33 8.79
CA SER A 528 -5.81 -21.57 9.87
C SER A 528 -6.39 -20.96 11.15
N PRO A 529 -7.13 -21.72 11.96
CA PRO A 529 -7.62 -21.21 13.22
C PRO A 529 -6.47 -21.14 14.24
N PRO A 530 -6.59 -20.30 15.28
CA PRO A 530 -5.62 -20.30 16.37
C PRO A 530 -5.41 -21.71 16.95
N PRO A 531 -4.21 -22.05 17.45
CA PRO A 531 -3.92 -23.36 18.04
C PRO A 531 -4.92 -23.76 19.14
N SER A 532 -5.16 -25.07 19.30
CA SER A 532 -5.99 -25.59 20.39
C SER A 532 -5.44 -25.15 21.74
N GLY A 533 -6.26 -24.48 22.56
CA GLY A 533 -5.85 -23.90 23.85
C GLY A 533 -5.44 -22.43 23.81
N ASN A 534 -5.28 -21.83 22.62
CA ASN A 534 -5.11 -20.38 22.49
C ASN A 534 -6.44 -19.68 22.86
N ARG A 535 -6.39 -18.62 23.69
CA ARG A 535 -7.61 -17.92 24.13
C ARG A 535 -8.37 -17.24 23.00
N ARG A 536 -7.71 -16.93 21.88
CA ARG A 536 -8.35 -16.39 20.69
C ARG A 536 -9.28 -17.40 20.02
N ARG A 537 -9.05 -18.70 20.21
CA ARG A 537 -9.74 -19.75 19.46
C ARG A 537 -11.26 -19.74 19.62
N PRO A 538 -11.85 -19.68 20.83
CA PRO A 538 -13.31 -19.66 20.97
C PRO A 538 -13.96 -18.43 20.33
N VAL A 539 -13.31 -17.27 20.40
CA VAL A 539 -13.83 -16.02 19.82
C VAL A 539 -13.72 -16.05 18.30
N HIS A 540 -12.58 -16.50 17.77
CA HIS A 540 -12.38 -16.70 16.34
C HIS A 540 -13.41 -17.67 15.73
N ASP A 541 -13.66 -18.82 16.36
CA ASP A 541 -14.65 -19.78 15.89
C ASP A 541 -16.08 -19.20 16.00
N ARG A 542 -16.38 -18.43 17.05
CA ARG A 542 -17.65 -17.70 17.21
C ARG A 542 -17.85 -16.68 16.08
N MET A 543 -16.83 -15.89 15.75
CA MET A 543 -16.84 -14.90 14.67
C MET A 543 -17.20 -15.57 13.33
N PHE A 544 -16.53 -16.65 12.94
CA PHE A 544 -16.86 -17.32 11.68
C PHE A 544 -18.22 -18.03 11.68
N ALA A 545 -18.62 -18.64 12.80
CA ALA A 545 -19.94 -19.26 12.91
C ALA A 545 -21.06 -18.20 12.82
N ASN A 546 -20.87 -17.04 13.46
CA ASN A 546 -21.82 -15.94 13.40
C ASN A 546 -21.85 -15.25 12.04
N PHE A 547 -20.72 -15.12 11.36
CA PHE A 547 -20.70 -14.67 9.97
C PHE A 547 -21.61 -15.54 9.10
N ALA A 548 -21.44 -16.86 9.19
CA ALA A 548 -22.22 -17.82 8.41
C ALA A 548 -23.72 -17.72 8.73
N ARG A 549 -24.08 -17.61 10.01
CA ARG A 549 -25.49 -17.41 10.41
C ARG A 549 -26.05 -16.10 9.88
N MET A 550 -25.34 -15.01 10.11
CA MET A 550 -25.74 -13.67 9.67
C MET A 550 -26.10 -13.66 8.19
N PHE A 551 -25.22 -14.18 7.34
CA PHE A 551 -25.48 -14.19 5.89
C PHE A 551 -26.56 -15.20 5.45
N ILE A 552 -26.73 -16.35 6.12
CA ILE A 552 -27.87 -17.24 5.86
C ILE A 552 -29.19 -16.51 6.13
N TYR A 553 -29.31 -15.82 7.27
CA TYR A 553 -30.49 -15.02 7.60
C TYR A 553 -30.76 -13.92 6.57
N LEU A 554 -29.72 -13.17 6.18
CA LEU A 554 -29.84 -12.01 5.29
C LEU A 554 -30.09 -12.41 3.82
N VAL A 555 -29.54 -13.54 3.36
CA VAL A 555 -29.81 -14.07 2.02
C VAL A 555 -31.26 -14.54 1.90
N GLU A 556 -31.78 -15.25 2.90
CA GLU A 556 -33.18 -15.66 2.94
C GLU A 556 -34.12 -14.45 2.90
N GLU A 557 -33.81 -13.42 3.68
CA GLU A 557 -34.53 -12.15 3.67
C GLU A 557 -34.50 -11.45 2.31
N ASP A 558 -33.33 -11.32 1.68
CA ASP A 558 -33.20 -10.65 0.39
C ASP A 558 -33.98 -11.39 -0.71
N LEU A 559 -33.91 -12.73 -0.73
CA LEU A 559 -34.69 -13.55 -1.64
C LEU A 559 -36.19 -13.40 -1.41
N THR A 560 -36.64 -13.40 -0.14
CA THR A 560 -38.06 -13.23 0.22
C THR A 560 -38.58 -11.86 -0.24
N ARG A 561 -37.77 -10.82 -0.08
CA ARG A 561 -38.15 -9.44 -0.38
C ARG A 561 -38.12 -9.13 -1.88
N THR A 562 -37.08 -9.58 -2.57
CA THR A 562 -36.81 -9.18 -3.96
C THR A 562 -37.28 -10.21 -4.97
N GLY A 563 -37.35 -11.50 -4.60
CA GLY A 563 -37.56 -12.58 -5.55
C GLY A 563 -36.42 -12.70 -6.58
N GLU A 564 -35.24 -12.17 -6.28
CA GLU A 564 -34.12 -12.07 -7.21
C GLU A 564 -32.86 -12.67 -6.61
N VAL A 565 -32.09 -13.36 -7.44
CA VAL A 565 -30.79 -13.95 -7.09
C VAL A 565 -29.79 -13.61 -8.19
N PHE A 566 -28.58 -13.19 -7.84
CA PHE A 566 -27.61 -12.87 -8.88
C PHE A 566 -27.15 -14.12 -9.61
N ASP A 567 -26.54 -15.06 -8.90
CA ASP A 567 -26.14 -16.38 -9.42
C ASP A 567 -26.74 -17.46 -8.54
N ARG A 568 -27.76 -18.17 -9.05
CA ARG A 568 -28.50 -19.15 -8.25
C ARG A 568 -27.58 -20.27 -7.76
N THR A 569 -26.79 -20.83 -8.66
CA THR A 569 -25.97 -22.01 -8.37
C THR A 569 -24.90 -21.69 -7.35
N GLU A 570 -24.16 -20.60 -7.53
CA GLU A 570 -23.07 -20.27 -6.62
C GLU A 570 -23.56 -19.74 -5.25
N VAL A 571 -24.69 -19.02 -5.21
CA VAL A 571 -25.31 -18.64 -3.92
C VAL A 571 -25.71 -19.89 -3.13
N LEU A 572 -26.28 -20.90 -3.77
CA LEU A 572 -26.62 -22.16 -3.10
C LEU A 572 -25.38 -22.92 -2.62
N TYR A 573 -24.28 -22.93 -3.39
CA TYR A 573 -23.01 -23.50 -2.94
C TYR A 573 -22.47 -22.79 -1.69
N ALA A 574 -22.48 -21.46 -1.70
CA ALA A 574 -22.09 -20.63 -0.57
C ALA A 574 -22.93 -20.92 0.70
N VAL A 575 -24.25 -20.94 0.57
CA VAL A 575 -25.18 -21.19 1.69
C VAL A 575 -25.01 -22.59 2.28
N ARG A 576 -24.87 -23.61 1.42
CA ARG A 576 -24.62 -24.99 1.87
C ARG A 576 -23.25 -25.12 2.54
N PHE A 577 -22.22 -24.49 2.00
CA PHE A 577 -20.90 -24.44 2.62
C PHE A 577 -20.96 -23.79 4.01
N MET A 578 -21.57 -22.61 4.13
CA MET A 578 -21.76 -21.92 5.42
C MET A 578 -22.46 -22.81 6.46
N ARG A 579 -23.45 -23.61 6.05
CA ARG A 579 -24.10 -24.59 6.94
C ARG A 579 -23.14 -25.68 7.42
N THR A 580 -22.36 -26.28 6.51
CA THR A 580 -21.34 -27.28 6.93
C THR A 580 -20.24 -26.66 7.79
N TRP A 581 -19.96 -25.37 7.59
CA TRP A 581 -18.98 -24.61 8.35
C TRP A 581 -19.42 -24.42 9.81
N ILE A 582 -20.67 -24.05 10.03
CA ILE A 582 -21.27 -23.94 11.37
C ILE A 582 -21.15 -25.27 12.12
N LEU A 583 -21.53 -26.39 11.47
CA LEU A 583 -21.40 -27.73 12.04
C LEU A 583 -19.95 -28.02 12.45
N ARG A 584 -18.98 -27.71 11.58
CA ARG A 584 -17.56 -27.95 11.85
C ARG A 584 -17.04 -27.12 13.04
N LEU A 585 -17.43 -25.86 13.15
CA LEU A 585 -16.95 -24.96 14.18
C LEU A 585 -17.60 -25.20 15.54
N GLU A 586 -18.87 -25.59 15.57
CA GLU A 586 -19.62 -25.77 16.82
C GLU A 586 -19.84 -27.23 17.22
N GLY A 587 -19.50 -28.18 16.34
CA GLY A 587 -19.60 -29.61 16.61
C GLY A 587 -21.02 -30.18 16.65
N ALA A 588 -22.03 -29.39 16.27
CA ALA A 588 -23.43 -29.81 16.28
C ALA A 588 -24.24 -29.18 15.14
N GLU A 589 -25.29 -29.90 14.73
CA GLU A 589 -26.29 -29.39 13.79
C GLU A 589 -27.15 -28.29 14.43
N ASP A 590 -27.62 -27.37 13.59
CA ASP A 590 -28.48 -26.26 13.99
C ASP A 590 -29.80 -26.35 13.19
N ALA A 591 -30.86 -26.82 13.85
CA ALA A 591 -32.14 -27.12 13.21
C ALA A 591 -32.76 -25.90 12.52
N ASP A 592 -32.61 -24.72 13.11
CA ASP A 592 -33.13 -23.47 12.54
C ASP A 592 -32.34 -23.07 11.29
N ILE A 593 -31.02 -23.15 11.35
CA ILE A 593 -30.17 -22.90 10.17
C ILE A 593 -30.47 -23.92 9.06
N ASN A 594 -30.64 -25.19 9.40
CA ASN A 594 -31.03 -26.24 8.47
C ASN A 594 -32.38 -25.97 7.81
N ALA A 595 -33.36 -25.47 8.55
CA ALA A 595 -34.65 -25.04 8.00
C ALA A 595 -34.50 -23.85 7.04
N ARG A 596 -33.66 -22.87 7.37
CA ARG A 596 -33.40 -21.70 6.52
C ARG A 596 -32.66 -22.04 5.24
N VAL A 597 -31.70 -22.96 5.27
CA VAL A 597 -31.04 -23.44 4.05
C VAL A 597 -32.06 -24.05 3.09
N ARG A 598 -33.00 -24.87 3.58
CA ARG A 598 -34.09 -25.42 2.74
C ARG A 598 -35.04 -24.34 2.24
N SER A 599 -35.35 -23.34 3.07
CA SER A 599 -36.14 -22.16 2.67
C SER A 599 -35.47 -21.39 1.53
N ILE A 600 -34.17 -21.09 1.66
CA ILE A 600 -33.35 -20.44 0.62
C ILE A 600 -33.35 -21.27 -0.67
N GLU A 601 -33.20 -22.60 -0.61
CA GLU A 601 -33.27 -23.46 -1.79
C GLU A 601 -34.61 -23.36 -2.52
N ALA A 602 -35.72 -23.36 -1.79
CA ALA A 602 -37.05 -23.21 -2.36
C ALA A 602 -37.26 -21.81 -2.96
N LEU A 603 -36.87 -20.75 -2.24
CA LEU A 603 -36.94 -19.36 -2.71
C LEU A 603 -36.07 -19.14 -3.96
N ALA A 604 -34.84 -19.63 -3.94
CA ALA A 604 -33.90 -19.50 -5.04
C ALA A 604 -34.39 -20.22 -6.31
N ALA A 605 -35.07 -21.37 -6.17
CA ALA A 605 -35.67 -22.09 -7.30
C ALA A 605 -36.75 -21.25 -8.02
N ALA A 606 -37.49 -20.43 -7.29
CA ALA A 606 -38.51 -19.53 -7.84
C ALA A 606 -37.96 -18.14 -8.23
N ALA A 607 -36.76 -17.78 -7.77
CA ALA A 607 -36.19 -16.45 -7.96
C ALA A 607 -35.76 -16.18 -9.40
N ARG A 608 -35.91 -14.93 -9.83
CA ARG A 608 -35.37 -14.40 -11.08
C ARG A 608 -33.85 -14.32 -11.00
N GLU A 609 -33.17 -14.97 -11.94
CA GLU A 609 -31.71 -14.94 -12.03
C GLU A 609 -31.26 -13.67 -12.75
N LEU A 610 -30.38 -12.90 -12.10
CA LEU A 610 -29.90 -11.62 -12.64
C LEU A 610 -28.64 -11.78 -13.50
N ARG A 611 -27.83 -12.80 -13.23
CA ARG A 611 -26.60 -13.07 -13.99
C ARG A 611 -26.95 -13.58 -15.38
N THR A 612 -26.40 -12.91 -16.40
CA THR A 612 -26.62 -13.27 -17.80
C THR A 612 -25.69 -14.40 -18.25
N GLU A 613 -26.09 -15.14 -19.29
CA GLU A 613 -25.24 -16.17 -19.89
C GLU A 613 -23.98 -15.58 -20.56
N ALA A 614 -24.05 -14.34 -21.05
CA ALA A 614 -22.87 -13.62 -21.52
C ALA A 614 -21.86 -13.42 -20.38
N ASN A 615 -22.31 -12.87 -19.24
CA ASN A 615 -21.46 -12.70 -18.06
C ASN A 615 -20.91 -14.06 -17.55
N ARG A 616 -21.69 -15.14 -17.65
CA ARG A 616 -21.25 -16.49 -17.30
C ARG A 616 -20.11 -16.99 -18.16
N ARG A 617 -20.19 -16.80 -19.48
CA ARG A 617 -19.13 -17.20 -20.42
C ARG A 617 -17.87 -16.36 -20.26
N GLU A 618 -18.02 -15.05 -20.03
CA GLU A 618 -16.89 -14.13 -19.90
C GLU A 618 -16.18 -14.24 -18.55
N ASN A 619 -16.93 -14.49 -17.47
CA ASN A 619 -16.41 -14.48 -16.10
C ASN A 619 -16.78 -15.76 -15.35
N PRO A 620 -16.34 -16.96 -15.78
CA PRO A 620 -16.86 -18.23 -15.26
C PRO A 620 -16.63 -18.48 -13.76
N GLY A 621 -15.64 -17.83 -13.13
CA GLY A 621 -15.40 -17.93 -11.69
C GLY A 621 -16.02 -16.76 -10.94
N THR A 622 -16.94 -17.01 -9.99
CA THR A 622 -17.77 -15.92 -9.47
C THR A 622 -17.80 -15.57 -8.00
N GLY A 623 -16.86 -16.10 -7.24
CA GLY A 623 -16.67 -15.80 -5.81
C GLY A 623 -16.30 -17.06 -5.06
N LEU A 624 -16.58 -18.20 -5.68
CA LEU A 624 -16.03 -19.51 -5.39
C LEU A 624 -14.88 -19.81 -6.35
N GLN A 625 -13.85 -20.54 -5.89
CA GLN A 625 -12.76 -20.95 -6.78
C GLN A 625 -13.30 -21.76 -7.99
N PRO A 626 -12.84 -21.48 -9.22
CA PRO A 626 -13.24 -22.21 -10.43
C PRO A 626 -12.48 -23.54 -10.57
N ASN A 627 -12.42 -24.33 -9.50
CA ASN A 627 -11.64 -25.59 -9.45
C ASN A 627 -12.52 -26.86 -9.39
N ASN A 628 -13.83 -26.73 -9.65
CA ASN A 628 -14.85 -27.80 -9.58
C ASN A 628 -14.96 -28.52 -8.22
N ARG A 629 -14.28 -28.04 -7.16
CA ARG A 629 -14.37 -28.65 -5.81
C ARG A 629 -15.71 -28.37 -5.13
N TRP A 630 -16.53 -27.48 -5.66
CA TRP A 630 -17.85 -27.16 -5.12
C TRP A 630 -18.92 -28.19 -5.48
N GLY A 631 -18.56 -29.23 -6.25
CA GLY A 631 -19.48 -30.29 -6.68
C GLY A 631 -20.20 -31.01 -5.52
N GLU A 632 -19.57 -31.13 -4.34
CA GLU A 632 -20.20 -31.71 -3.15
C GLU A 632 -21.42 -30.92 -2.66
N PHE A 633 -21.48 -29.62 -2.98
CA PHE A 633 -22.60 -28.74 -2.66
C PHE A 633 -23.60 -28.62 -3.81
N THR A 634 -23.53 -29.48 -4.85
CA THR A 634 -24.48 -29.46 -5.98
C THR A 634 -25.86 -29.92 -5.57
N ALA A 635 -25.93 -30.99 -4.78
CA ALA A 635 -27.18 -31.57 -4.35
C ALA A 635 -27.88 -30.68 -3.31
N PRO A 636 -29.22 -30.58 -3.33
CA PRO A 636 -30.00 -29.99 -2.25
C PRO A 636 -29.73 -30.66 -0.91
N TYR A 637 -29.84 -29.88 0.16
CA TYR A 637 -29.68 -30.43 1.51
C TYR A 637 -30.90 -31.29 1.89
N GLY A 638 -30.70 -32.60 1.97
CA GLY A 638 -31.75 -33.60 2.18
C GLY A 638 -32.29 -33.75 3.61
N GLY A 639 -31.67 -33.09 4.60
CA GLY A 639 -31.97 -33.30 6.03
C GLY A 639 -30.84 -34.00 6.77
#